data_AF-U6KT28-F1
#
_entry.id   AF-U6KT28-F1
#
_cell.length_a   1.000
_cell.length_b   1.000
_cell.length_c   1.000
_cell.angle_alpha   90.00
_cell.angle_beta   90.00
_cell.angle_gamma   90.00
#
_symmetry.space_group_name_H-M   'P 1'
#
loop_
_entity.id
_entity.type
_entity.pdbx_description
1 polymer ?
#
loop_
_entity_poly.entity_id
_entity_poly.type
_entity_poly.pdbx_seq_one_letter_code
_entity_poly.pdbx_strand_id
1 'polypeptide(L)'
;MRVCLSLCLGAAALLPAYGLKLVEDSKTLNPKPSDEGLVFEDSQQQLQQEAADEAQAAAPAAAAAAAAEAQLFAEAAAAAADDDDAAAAQSFADAAAEAANQAATLAAAAAANEEDEQQQQQQQEPIHIFAPRQFRFTDPAGGKALTVYFHNTFEPFDWLSCSALHSLPSVCRQHPRSVVIDAMQELGSDPQPLLAALEEAGAANPQSICGLVKELATELLATERNLKPLPEGAVVETLNPSEGLEEGLDEGRGSAGKGLNAPRLVNPKPHLQIYSSSAKPATGTAPGTEPRIRIGINGFGRIGRLVFRIASKRKDMAVTHINSSLSAEYLAYLIKHDSVHGRFKGQVESRDGKLFFENNEIKLSKERDPSSIRWTDTGADFVCESTGAFCTFDLASKHVNRPEGARHVVISAPAKDEVTPTLVVGVNAETEYSPEMKVVSCASCTTNGLAPLLKVLDENFGIEEGLMTTVHAVTSSQKTVDAASSGSSKARSSSSSSSSNAWRSNRAAGGNIIPAATGAAKAVARCLPQLKGKITGMAVRVPTLDVSLIDLTCRLQRSSSYSELLQVVKAAAAAGPLRGLLGYTEQPVVSSDILGTECSTVFDANAGIMLNPNFVKLISWYDNEASYAARLVDLIAIMAAKDGLVEPGVGLNRKTFDEE
;
A
#
# COMPACT_ATOMS: atom_id res chain seq x y z
N MET A 1 -15.35 4.83 35.02
CA MET A 1 -14.02 5.04 35.66
C MET A 1 -13.73 4.12 36.86
N ARG A 2 -14.68 3.78 37.74
CA ARG A 2 -14.45 2.80 38.83
C ARG A 2 -14.48 1.32 38.42
N VAL A 3 -15.04 0.97 37.25
CA VAL A 3 -14.95 -0.38 36.66
C VAL A 3 -13.55 -0.65 36.11
N CYS A 4 -12.92 0.30 35.41
CA CYS A 4 -11.49 0.23 35.11
C CYS A 4 -10.65 0.20 36.39
N LEU A 5 -11.05 0.93 37.44
CA LEU A 5 -10.38 0.87 38.74
C LEU A 5 -10.54 -0.50 39.41
N SER A 6 -11.66 -1.20 39.26
CA SER A 6 -11.90 -2.52 39.88
C SER A 6 -11.24 -3.67 39.12
N LEU A 7 -11.14 -3.60 37.79
CA LEU A 7 -10.32 -4.50 36.98
C LEU A 7 -8.81 -4.26 37.21
N CYS A 8 -8.39 -2.99 37.32
CA CYS A 8 -7.02 -2.64 37.71
C CYS A 8 -6.73 -3.02 39.18
N LEU A 9 -7.69 -2.95 40.10
CA LEU A 9 -7.53 -3.38 41.50
C LEU A 9 -7.54 -4.91 41.65
N GLY A 10 -8.30 -5.63 40.84
CA GLY A 10 -8.27 -7.10 40.77
C GLY A 10 -6.95 -7.62 40.20
N ALA A 11 -6.43 -7.00 39.13
CA ALA A 11 -5.10 -7.27 38.62
C ALA A 11 -4.00 -6.80 39.60
N ALA A 12 -4.14 -5.63 40.23
CA ALA A 12 -3.20 -5.11 41.23
C ALA A 12 -3.19 -5.91 42.55
N ALA A 13 -4.23 -6.70 42.84
CA ALA A 13 -4.23 -7.65 43.96
C ALA A 13 -3.41 -8.93 43.65
N LEU A 14 -3.30 -9.32 42.38
CA LEU A 14 -2.56 -10.51 41.93
C LEU A 14 -1.08 -10.22 41.58
N LEU A 15 -0.77 -9.01 41.12
CA LEU A 15 0.58 -8.61 40.67
C LEU A 15 1.68 -8.58 41.76
N PRO A 16 1.41 -8.30 43.05
CA PRO A 16 2.40 -8.39 44.12
C PRO A 16 2.92 -9.82 44.33
N ALA A 17 2.10 -10.84 44.03
CA ALA A 17 2.51 -12.25 44.09
C ALA A 17 3.55 -12.61 43.01
N TYR A 18 3.70 -11.75 41.98
CA TYR A 18 4.69 -11.87 40.89
C TYR A 18 5.73 -10.74 40.89
N GLY A 19 5.77 -9.93 41.95
CA GLY A 19 6.81 -8.92 42.16
C GLY A 19 6.70 -7.63 41.36
N LEU A 20 5.57 -7.31 40.72
CA LEU A 20 5.41 -6.09 39.89
C LEU A 20 4.76 -4.93 40.67
N LYS A 21 5.18 -3.68 40.42
CA LYS A 21 4.57 -2.46 40.99
C LYS A 21 3.87 -1.61 39.92
N LEU A 22 2.67 -1.15 40.25
CA LEU A 22 1.92 -0.17 39.46
C LEU A 22 2.53 1.23 39.68
N VAL A 23 2.85 1.94 38.59
CA VAL A 23 3.26 3.35 38.64
C VAL A 23 2.30 4.15 37.78
N GLU A 24 1.60 5.10 38.38
CA GLU A 24 0.68 5.99 37.68
C GLU A 24 1.49 7.18 37.12
N ASP A 25 1.52 7.34 35.79
CA ASP A 25 2.21 8.46 35.13
C ASP A 25 1.15 9.36 34.47
N SER A 26 0.69 10.37 35.20
CA SER A 26 -0.27 11.35 34.70
C SER A 26 0.45 12.52 34.06
N LYS A 27 0.75 12.44 32.76
CA LYS A 27 1.06 13.62 31.94
C LYS A 27 -0.11 13.94 31.02
N THR A 28 -1.03 14.75 31.52
CA THR A 28 -2.09 15.40 30.75
C THR A 28 -1.54 16.67 30.08
N LEU A 29 -1.66 16.76 28.76
CA LEU A 29 -1.59 18.03 28.02
C LEU A 29 -2.84 18.85 28.38
N ASN A 30 -2.65 20.01 29.03
CA ASN A 30 -3.70 20.97 29.34
C ASN A 30 -3.85 21.99 28.20
N PRO A 31 -4.99 22.08 27.49
CA PRO A 31 -5.46 23.33 26.92
C PRO A 31 -6.32 24.08 27.96
N LYS A 32 -6.13 25.40 28.07
CA LYS A 32 -6.95 26.29 28.91
C LYS A 32 -8.39 26.36 28.41
N PRO A 33 -9.40 26.54 29.29
CA PRO A 33 -10.78 26.77 28.89
C PRO A 33 -10.94 28.22 28.40
N SER A 34 -11.43 28.40 27.17
CA SER A 34 -12.15 29.61 26.77
C SER A 34 -13.65 29.31 26.84
N ASP A 35 -14.44 30.27 27.32
CA ASP A 35 -15.86 30.18 27.65
C ASP A 35 -16.83 29.98 26.47
N GLU A 36 -16.43 29.26 25.44
CA GLU A 36 -17.32 28.69 24.43
C GLU A 36 -16.94 27.22 24.26
N GLY A 37 -17.90 26.32 24.51
CA GLY A 37 -17.68 24.89 24.42
C GLY A 37 -17.15 24.51 23.05
N LEU A 38 -15.91 24.01 22.98
CA LEU A 38 -15.37 23.38 21.79
C LEU A 38 -16.08 22.03 21.59
N VAL A 39 -17.17 22.06 20.83
CA VAL A 39 -17.75 20.88 20.19
C VAL A 39 -16.80 20.50 19.05
N PHE A 40 -16.12 19.37 19.16
CA PHE A 40 -15.50 18.74 18.00
C PHE A 40 -16.62 17.98 17.29
N GLU A 41 -17.19 18.55 16.24
CA GLU A 41 -17.99 17.80 15.28
C GLU A 41 -17.07 16.80 14.57
N ASP A 42 -17.34 15.52 14.76
CA ASP A 42 -16.61 14.44 14.11
C ASP A 42 -16.88 14.53 12.61
N SER A 43 -15.82 14.55 11.79
CA SER A 43 -15.95 14.67 10.33
C SER A 43 -16.72 13.49 9.74
N GLN A 44 -16.77 12.35 10.44
CA GLN A 44 -17.62 11.21 10.12
C GLN A 44 -19.11 11.47 10.42
N GLN A 45 -19.43 12.17 11.52
CA GLN A 45 -20.80 12.56 11.84
C GLN A 45 -21.29 13.65 10.89
N GLN A 46 -20.44 14.62 10.55
CA GLN A 46 -20.80 15.64 9.56
C GLN A 46 -21.02 15.03 8.16
N LEU A 47 -20.21 14.05 7.75
CA LEU A 47 -20.41 13.33 6.48
C LEU A 47 -21.61 12.38 6.51
N GLN A 48 -21.95 11.78 7.66
CA GLN A 48 -23.16 10.97 7.82
C GLN A 48 -24.42 11.83 7.87
N GLN A 49 -24.35 13.01 8.50
CA GLN A 49 -25.42 13.99 8.53
C GLN A 49 -25.61 14.62 7.15
N GLU A 50 -24.53 14.99 6.45
CA GLU A 50 -24.60 15.51 5.06
C GLU A 50 -25.12 14.44 4.09
N ALA A 51 -24.74 13.16 4.26
CA ALA A 51 -25.28 12.07 3.44
C ALA A 51 -26.74 11.74 3.79
N ALA A 52 -27.15 11.89 5.04
CA ALA A 52 -28.54 11.75 5.47
C ALA A 52 -29.38 12.92 4.93
N ASP A 53 -28.88 14.15 5.04
CA ASP A 53 -29.52 15.37 4.53
C ASP A 53 -29.63 15.35 2.99
N GLU A 54 -28.60 14.86 2.27
CA GLU A 54 -28.66 14.66 0.82
C GLU A 54 -29.65 13.54 0.41
N ALA A 55 -29.74 12.46 1.17
CA ALA A 55 -30.73 11.41 0.96
C ALA A 55 -32.16 11.88 1.28
N GLN A 56 -32.31 12.75 2.29
CA GLN A 56 -33.57 13.32 2.77
C GLN A 56 -34.11 14.40 1.82
N ALA A 57 -33.24 15.11 1.08
CA ALA A 57 -33.64 16.04 0.02
C ALA A 57 -34.09 15.35 -1.28
N ALA A 58 -33.66 14.11 -1.53
CA ALA A 58 -33.87 13.44 -2.82
C ALA A 58 -35.30 12.94 -3.04
N ALA A 59 -35.95 12.37 -2.02
CA ALA A 59 -37.29 11.79 -2.15
C ALA A 59 -38.43 12.84 -2.31
N PRO A 60 -38.46 13.95 -1.54
CA PRO A 60 -39.45 15.01 -1.73
C PRO A 60 -39.27 15.74 -3.06
N ALA A 61 -38.03 15.94 -3.52
CA ALA A 61 -37.73 16.54 -4.82
C ALA A 61 -38.19 15.65 -5.98
N ALA A 62 -38.00 14.33 -5.88
CA ALA A 62 -38.50 13.37 -6.87
C ALA A 62 -40.04 13.32 -6.91
N ALA A 63 -40.71 13.39 -5.76
CA ALA A 63 -42.17 13.47 -5.69
C ALA A 63 -42.71 14.77 -6.32
N ALA A 64 -42.05 15.91 -6.06
CA ALA A 64 -42.42 17.20 -6.65
C ALA A 64 -42.20 17.23 -8.17
N ALA A 65 -41.12 16.61 -8.67
CA ALA A 65 -40.86 16.49 -10.11
C ALA A 65 -41.92 15.65 -10.81
N ALA A 66 -42.31 14.49 -10.25
CA ALA A 66 -43.38 13.65 -10.79
C ALA A 66 -44.75 14.35 -10.77
N ALA A 67 -45.03 15.18 -9.74
CA ALA A 67 -46.26 15.97 -9.67
C ALA A 67 -46.29 17.09 -10.75
N ALA A 68 -45.16 17.73 -11.01
CA ALA A 68 -45.05 18.73 -12.07
C ALA A 68 -45.22 18.11 -13.47
N GLU A 69 -44.67 16.91 -13.67
CA GLU A 69 -44.85 16.14 -14.91
C GLU A 69 -46.31 15.72 -15.13
N ALA A 70 -47.01 15.28 -14.07
CA ALA A 70 -48.44 14.98 -14.13
C ALA A 70 -49.27 16.21 -14.54
N GLN A 71 -48.91 17.40 -14.05
CA GLN A 71 -49.58 18.65 -14.40
C GLN A 71 -49.35 19.03 -15.87
N LEU A 72 -48.12 18.87 -16.38
CA LEU A 72 -47.80 19.12 -17.79
C LEU A 72 -48.58 18.18 -18.73
N PHE A 73 -48.71 16.90 -18.38
CA PHE A 73 -49.53 15.96 -19.15
C PHE A 73 -51.02 16.28 -19.09
N ALA A 74 -51.52 16.76 -17.95
CA ALA A 74 -52.91 17.21 -17.82
C ALA A 74 -53.21 18.45 -18.68
N GLU A 75 -52.28 19.41 -18.74
CA GLU A 75 -52.38 20.59 -19.61
C GLU A 75 -52.32 20.20 -21.10
N ALA A 76 -51.45 19.25 -21.47
CA ALA A 76 -51.39 18.71 -22.83
C ALA A 76 -52.67 17.94 -23.22
N ALA A 77 -53.28 17.22 -22.28
CA ALA A 77 -54.56 16.55 -22.50
C ALA A 77 -55.70 17.54 -22.75
N ALA A 78 -55.74 18.66 -22.00
CA ALA A 78 -56.72 19.72 -22.20
C ALA A 78 -56.54 20.42 -23.56
N ALA A 79 -55.30 20.74 -23.94
CA ALA A 79 -55.00 21.34 -25.24
C ALA A 79 -55.37 20.40 -26.42
N ALA A 80 -55.07 19.10 -26.31
CA ALA A 80 -55.45 18.12 -27.31
C ALA A 80 -56.97 17.92 -27.42
N ALA A 81 -57.70 18.10 -26.31
CA ALA A 81 -59.16 18.06 -26.31
C ALA A 81 -59.78 19.30 -26.98
N ASP A 82 -59.19 20.48 -26.81
CA ASP A 82 -59.61 21.72 -27.48
C ASP A 82 -59.36 21.68 -29.01
N ASP A 83 -58.38 20.89 -29.45
CA ASP A 83 -58.05 20.64 -30.87
C ASP A 83 -58.86 19.46 -31.48
N ASP A 84 -59.88 18.93 -30.79
CA ASP A 84 -60.71 17.78 -31.20
C ASP A 84 -59.91 16.46 -31.45
N ASP A 85 -58.67 16.34 -30.93
CA ASP A 85 -57.87 15.12 -31.02
C ASP A 85 -58.10 14.21 -29.80
N ALA A 86 -59.21 13.48 -29.84
CA ALA A 86 -59.63 12.58 -28.76
C ALA A 86 -58.62 11.47 -28.43
N ALA A 87 -57.81 11.04 -29.41
CA ALA A 87 -56.82 9.98 -29.19
C ALA A 87 -55.60 10.52 -28.45
N ALA A 88 -55.11 11.70 -28.82
CA ALA A 88 -54.02 12.37 -28.12
C ALA A 88 -54.46 12.81 -26.72
N ALA A 89 -55.66 13.36 -26.56
CA ALA A 89 -56.21 13.75 -25.28
C ALA A 89 -56.28 12.58 -24.28
N GLN A 90 -56.73 11.40 -24.74
CA GLN A 90 -56.77 10.20 -23.91
C GLN A 90 -55.35 9.72 -23.55
N SER A 91 -54.42 9.71 -24.51
CA SER A 91 -53.04 9.28 -24.26
C SER A 91 -52.32 10.17 -23.24
N PHE A 92 -52.55 11.48 -23.27
CA PHE A 92 -51.98 12.42 -22.30
C PHE A 92 -52.68 12.32 -20.94
N ALA A 93 -53.99 12.05 -20.91
CA ALA A 93 -54.72 11.81 -19.66
C ALA A 93 -54.22 10.55 -18.93
N ASP A 94 -53.93 9.48 -19.66
CA ASP A 94 -53.37 8.24 -19.10
C ASP A 94 -51.96 8.48 -18.54
N ALA A 95 -51.11 9.22 -19.26
CA ALA A 95 -49.77 9.59 -18.80
C ALA A 95 -49.81 10.50 -17.55
N ALA A 96 -50.78 11.43 -17.49
CA ALA A 96 -51.00 12.27 -16.31
C ALA A 96 -51.39 11.44 -15.08
N ALA A 97 -52.24 10.43 -15.27
CA ALA A 97 -52.66 9.54 -14.19
C ALA A 97 -51.50 8.65 -13.68
N GLU A 98 -50.63 8.17 -14.57
CA GLU A 98 -49.46 7.38 -14.21
C GLU A 98 -48.44 8.22 -13.42
N ALA A 99 -48.12 9.42 -13.89
CA ALA A 99 -47.23 10.35 -13.20
C ALA A 99 -47.79 10.80 -11.83
N ALA A 100 -49.11 11.01 -11.73
CA ALA A 100 -49.76 11.35 -10.46
C ALA A 100 -49.69 10.19 -9.43
N ASN A 101 -49.86 8.95 -9.88
CA ASN A 101 -49.69 7.76 -9.02
C ASN A 101 -48.25 7.60 -8.55
N GLN A 102 -47.28 7.87 -9.43
CA GLN A 102 -45.86 7.84 -9.08
C GLN A 102 -45.53 8.91 -8.04
N ALA A 103 -46.05 10.13 -8.20
CA ALA A 103 -45.89 11.22 -7.22
C ALA A 103 -46.49 10.85 -5.85
N ALA A 104 -47.70 10.27 -5.83
CA ALA A 104 -48.35 9.83 -4.60
C ALA A 104 -47.57 8.71 -3.88
N THR A 105 -46.99 7.78 -4.64
CA THR A 105 -46.19 6.67 -4.09
C THR A 105 -44.90 7.19 -3.46
N LEU A 106 -44.21 8.12 -4.13
CA LEU A 106 -42.98 8.74 -3.63
C LEU A 106 -43.24 9.62 -2.40
N ALA A 107 -44.37 10.35 -2.38
CA ALA A 107 -44.78 11.15 -1.21
C ALA A 107 -45.11 10.28 0.01
N ALA A 108 -45.76 9.13 -0.18
CA ALA A 108 -46.05 8.19 0.89
C ALA A 108 -44.77 7.54 1.47
N ALA A 109 -43.79 7.23 0.63
CA ALA A 109 -42.49 6.72 1.06
C ALA A 109 -41.69 7.77 1.85
N ALA A 110 -41.78 9.05 1.47
CA ALA A 110 -41.14 10.15 2.20
C ALA A 110 -41.75 10.33 3.61
N ALA A 111 -43.08 10.24 3.73
CA ALA A 111 -43.78 10.35 5.01
C ALA A 111 -43.49 9.19 5.98
N ALA A 112 -43.30 7.96 5.47
CA ALA A 112 -42.96 6.80 6.29
C ALA A 112 -41.54 6.91 6.91
N ASN A 113 -40.59 7.54 6.21
CA ASN A 113 -39.25 7.77 6.74
C ASN A 113 -39.22 8.81 7.88
N GLU A 114 -40.13 9.81 7.87
CA GLU A 114 -40.24 10.80 8.94
C GLU A 114 -40.78 10.20 10.26
N GLU A 115 -41.66 9.18 10.20
CA GLU A 115 -42.19 8.51 11.39
C GLU A 115 -41.16 7.59 12.07
N ASP A 116 -40.30 6.91 11.29
CA ASP A 116 -39.20 6.08 11.82
C ASP A 116 -38.09 6.94 12.47
N GLU A 117 -37.86 8.17 11.98
CA GLU A 117 -36.89 9.12 12.56
C GLU A 117 -37.34 9.68 13.92
N GLN A 118 -38.62 10.00 14.09
CA GLN A 118 -39.14 10.51 15.38
C GLN A 118 -39.03 9.46 16.50
N GLN A 119 -39.01 8.17 16.14
CA GLN A 119 -38.77 7.08 17.10
C GLN A 119 -37.28 6.88 17.41
N GLN A 120 -36.37 7.12 16.45
CA GLN A 120 -34.93 6.98 16.65
C GLN A 120 -34.29 8.17 17.40
N GLN A 121 -34.77 9.40 17.19
CA GLN A 121 -34.24 10.58 17.87
C GLN A 121 -34.56 10.63 19.38
N GLN A 122 -35.56 9.87 19.86
CA GLN A 122 -35.88 9.78 21.29
C GLN A 122 -34.94 8.86 22.10
N GLN A 123 -33.99 8.15 21.47
CA GLN A 123 -33.09 7.19 22.14
C GLN A 123 -31.58 7.50 22.03
N GLN A 124 -31.17 8.73 21.71
CA GLN A 124 -29.75 9.09 21.69
C GLN A 124 -29.29 9.66 23.05
N GLU A 125 -28.70 8.81 23.90
CA GLU A 125 -27.86 9.29 25.01
C GLU A 125 -26.49 9.78 24.49
N PRO A 126 -25.93 10.86 25.06
CA PRO A 126 -24.68 11.44 24.58
C PRO A 126 -23.49 10.49 24.80
N ILE A 127 -22.74 10.23 23.73
CA ILE A 127 -21.52 9.43 23.77
C ILE A 127 -20.39 10.28 24.39
N HIS A 128 -19.95 9.91 25.59
CA HIS A 128 -18.79 10.52 26.24
C HIS A 128 -17.48 9.87 25.78
N ILE A 129 -16.75 10.51 24.87
CA ILE A 129 -15.41 10.07 24.46
C ILE A 129 -14.39 10.55 25.50
N PHE A 130 -13.87 9.63 26.32
CA PHE A 130 -12.73 9.91 27.21
C PHE A 130 -11.40 9.62 26.51
N ALA A 131 -10.43 10.51 26.68
CA ALA A 131 -9.06 10.38 26.17
C ALA A 131 -8.43 9.01 26.51
N PRO A 132 -7.65 8.41 25.60
CA PRO A 132 -7.02 7.12 25.83
C PRO A 132 -6.09 7.17 27.05
N ARG A 133 -6.27 6.23 27.98
CA ARG A 133 -5.40 6.11 29.16
C ARG A 133 -4.32 5.07 28.91
N GLN A 134 -3.08 5.43 29.26
CA GLN A 134 -1.92 4.55 29.22
C GLN A 134 -1.57 4.12 30.64
N PHE A 135 -1.38 2.82 30.86
CA PHE A 135 -0.88 2.31 32.13
C PHE A 135 0.49 1.65 31.92
N ARG A 136 1.46 2.02 32.76
CA ARG A 136 2.83 1.51 32.69
C ARG A 136 3.15 0.72 33.97
N PHE A 137 3.47 -0.55 33.79
CA PHE A 137 3.86 -1.45 34.87
C PHE A 137 5.36 -1.64 34.81
N THR A 138 6.04 -1.51 35.94
CA THR A 138 7.50 -1.63 36.01
C THR A 138 7.91 -2.70 37.00
N ASP A 139 8.92 -3.46 36.62
CA ASP A 139 9.63 -4.37 37.52
C ASP A 139 10.42 -3.54 38.55
N PRO A 140 10.31 -3.82 39.86
CA PRO A 140 11.07 -3.14 40.90
C PRO A 140 12.60 -3.28 40.77
N ALA A 141 13.12 -4.24 39.99
CA ALA A 141 14.55 -4.31 39.65
C ALA A 141 14.98 -3.35 38.50
N GLY A 142 14.04 -2.57 37.95
CA GLY A 142 14.33 -1.39 37.12
C GLY A 142 14.66 -1.64 35.64
N GLY A 143 14.54 -2.88 35.13
CA GLY A 143 15.00 -3.23 33.78
C GLY A 143 13.93 -3.34 32.69
N LYS A 144 12.66 -3.51 33.02
CA LYS A 144 11.57 -3.76 32.05
C LYS A 144 10.28 -3.03 32.43
N ALA A 145 9.58 -2.51 31.42
CA ALA A 145 8.30 -1.84 31.57
C ALA A 145 7.30 -2.39 30.56
N LEU A 146 6.09 -2.76 31.03
CA LEU A 146 4.96 -3.10 30.18
C LEU A 146 4.05 -1.88 30.08
N THR A 147 3.71 -1.48 28.87
CA THR A 147 2.78 -0.38 28.62
C THR A 147 1.52 -0.93 27.96
N VAL A 148 0.36 -0.70 28.57
CA VAL A 148 -0.94 -1.13 28.04
C VAL A 148 -1.72 0.09 27.58
N TYR A 149 -2.24 0.01 26.35
CA TYR A 149 -3.08 1.02 25.71
C TYR A 149 -4.52 0.52 25.66
N PHE A 150 -5.48 1.36 26.05
CA PHE A 150 -6.90 1.08 25.89
C PHE A 150 -7.52 2.09 24.92
N HIS A 151 -8.13 1.58 23.86
CA HIS A 151 -9.01 2.35 22.98
C HIS A 151 -10.47 2.16 23.43
N ASN A 152 -11.22 3.25 23.54
CA ASN A 152 -12.55 3.30 24.18
C ASN A 152 -13.74 3.03 23.24
N THR A 153 -13.53 2.48 22.03
CA THR A 153 -14.66 2.17 21.14
C THR A 153 -15.11 0.73 21.33
N PHE A 154 -16.06 0.52 22.25
CA PHE A 154 -16.84 -0.72 22.36
C PHE A 154 -18.29 -0.40 21.97
N GLU A 155 -18.64 -0.63 20.72
CA GLU A 155 -20.04 -0.86 20.31
C GLU A 155 -20.26 -2.36 20.01
N PRO A 156 -21.48 -2.89 20.21
CA PRO A 156 -21.75 -4.32 20.15
C PRO A 156 -21.95 -4.80 18.71
N PHE A 157 -21.01 -5.58 18.17
CA PHE A 157 -21.18 -6.31 16.91
C PHE A 157 -22.09 -7.55 17.11
N ASP A 158 -23.39 -7.34 17.28
CA ASP A 158 -24.35 -8.44 17.54
C ASP A 158 -24.86 -9.15 16.25
N TRP A 159 -24.31 -8.90 15.04
CA TRP A 159 -24.78 -9.54 13.79
C TRP A 159 -23.73 -10.27 12.94
N LEU A 160 -22.48 -10.39 13.39
CA LEU A 160 -21.45 -11.17 12.69
C LEU A 160 -21.25 -12.55 13.33
N SER A 161 -21.74 -13.59 12.68
CA SER A 161 -21.35 -14.96 13.02
C SER A 161 -19.84 -15.14 12.79
N CYS A 162 -19.14 -15.71 13.78
CA CYS A 162 -17.68 -15.94 13.72
C CYS A 162 -17.20 -16.74 12.49
N SER A 163 -18.10 -17.44 11.79
CA SER A 163 -17.80 -18.15 10.54
C SER A 163 -17.62 -17.26 9.31
N ALA A 164 -18.11 -16.01 9.33
CA ALA A 164 -18.03 -15.12 8.18
C ALA A 164 -16.69 -14.35 8.07
N LEU A 165 -15.80 -14.49 9.05
CA LEU A 165 -14.55 -13.73 9.06
C LEU A 165 -13.29 -14.53 8.71
N HIS A 166 -13.25 -15.86 8.75
CA HIS A 166 -11.98 -16.56 8.45
C HIS A 166 -12.12 -17.97 7.84
N SER A 167 -11.47 -18.17 6.69
CA SER A 167 -11.12 -19.48 6.12
C SER A 167 -9.66 -19.91 6.42
N LEU A 168 -8.92 -19.17 7.27
CA LEU A 168 -7.55 -19.51 7.65
C LEU A 168 -7.32 -19.47 9.19
N PRO A 169 -6.70 -20.51 9.79
CA PRO A 169 -6.50 -20.64 11.25
C PRO A 169 -5.57 -19.60 11.91
N SER A 170 -4.94 -18.69 11.18
CA SER A 170 -3.91 -17.77 11.69
C SER A 170 -4.42 -16.45 12.26
N VAL A 171 -5.74 -16.18 12.22
CA VAL A 171 -6.31 -14.91 12.73
C VAL A 171 -6.91 -15.04 14.14
N CYS A 172 -6.73 -16.18 14.81
CA CYS A 172 -7.05 -16.34 16.23
C CYS A 172 -6.00 -15.73 17.18
N ARG A 173 -5.34 -14.63 16.80
CA ARG A 173 -4.38 -13.89 17.64
C ARG A 173 -4.95 -12.61 18.27
N GLN A 174 -6.24 -12.36 18.12
CA GLN A 174 -6.94 -11.26 18.81
C GLN A 174 -8.01 -11.76 19.79
N HIS A 175 -7.87 -12.99 20.30
CA HIS A 175 -8.63 -13.39 21.47
C HIS A 175 -7.93 -12.82 22.72
N PRO A 176 -8.66 -12.21 23.68
CA PRO A 176 -8.06 -11.70 24.93
C PRO A 176 -7.23 -12.77 25.65
N ARG A 177 -7.66 -14.03 25.55
CA ARG A 177 -6.95 -15.22 26.03
C ARG A 177 -5.56 -15.41 25.38
N SER A 178 -5.44 -15.27 24.05
CA SER A 178 -4.16 -15.41 23.33
C SER A 178 -3.19 -14.26 23.61
N VAL A 179 -3.68 -13.03 23.74
CA VAL A 179 -2.82 -11.87 24.06
C VAL A 179 -2.23 -11.98 25.47
N VAL A 180 -3.01 -12.46 26.44
CA VAL A 180 -2.53 -12.69 27.81
C VAL A 180 -1.55 -13.86 27.89
N ILE A 181 -1.78 -14.94 27.15
CA ILE A 181 -0.87 -16.09 27.10
C ILE A 181 0.46 -15.72 26.45
N ASP A 182 0.43 -15.04 25.29
CA ASP A 182 1.65 -14.62 24.58
C ASP A 182 2.47 -13.64 25.43
N ALA A 183 1.81 -12.70 26.13
CA ALA A 183 2.49 -11.78 27.05
C ALA A 183 3.10 -12.49 28.27
N MET A 184 2.42 -13.49 28.85
CA MET A 184 2.97 -14.26 29.98
C MET A 184 4.15 -15.14 29.56
N GLN A 185 4.10 -15.70 28.35
CA GLN A 185 5.19 -16.48 27.77
C GLN A 185 6.40 -15.61 27.41
N GLU A 186 6.20 -14.41 26.86
CA GLU A 186 7.27 -13.43 26.62
C GLU A 186 7.94 -12.93 27.90
N LEU A 187 7.20 -12.93 29.03
CA LEU A 187 7.71 -12.62 30.36
C LEU A 187 8.31 -13.84 31.10
N GLY A 188 8.29 -15.03 30.48
CA GLY A 188 8.88 -16.26 31.03
C GLY A 188 8.07 -16.90 32.17
N SER A 189 6.76 -16.64 32.24
CA SER A 189 5.85 -17.18 33.26
C SER A 189 4.91 -18.26 32.68
N ASP A 190 4.59 -19.30 33.47
CA ASP A 190 3.71 -20.39 33.04
C ASP A 190 2.22 -19.96 33.09
N PRO A 191 1.49 -19.99 31.96
CA PRO A 191 0.08 -19.59 31.91
C PRO A 191 -0.90 -20.65 32.44
N GLN A 192 -0.47 -21.89 32.70
CA GLN A 192 -1.38 -23.00 33.06
C GLN A 192 -2.24 -22.77 34.33
N PRO A 193 -1.73 -22.17 35.43
CA PRO A 193 -2.54 -21.93 36.62
C PRO A 193 -3.70 -20.95 36.39
N LEU A 194 -3.50 -19.95 35.52
CA LEU A 194 -4.53 -18.98 35.14
C LEU A 194 -5.61 -19.64 34.29
N LEU A 195 -5.21 -20.52 33.37
CA LEU A 195 -6.13 -21.27 32.53
C LEU A 195 -6.99 -22.24 33.36
N ALA A 196 -6.40 -22.92 34.35
CA ALA A 196 -7.12 -23.80 35.26
C ALA A 196 -8.14 -23.05 36.13
N ALA A 197 -7.81 -21.86 36.63
CA ALA A 197 -8.72 -21.03 37.41
C ALA A 197 -9.91 -20.51 36.57
N LEU A 198 -9.70 -20.25 35.28
CA LEU A 198 -10.77 -19.86 34.35
C LEU A 198 -11.70 -21.03 34.00
N GLU A 199 -11.16 -22.26 33.96
CA GLU A 199 -11.95 -23.49 33.78
C GLU A 199 -12.78 -23.84 35.04
N GLU A 200 -12.22 -23.68 36.24
CA GLU A 200 -12.95 -23.86 37.52
C GLU A 200 -14.10 -22.86 37.68
N ALA A 201 -13.97 -21.65 37.14
CA ALA A 201 -15.01 -20.62 37.15
C ALA A 201 -16.14 -20.86 36.10
N GLY A 202 -16.14 -21.99 35.39
CA GLY A 202 -17.18 -22.37 34.43
C GLY A 202 -17.11 -21.66 33.08
N ALA A 203 -16.02 -20.93 32.79
CA ALA A 203 -15.87 -20.11 31.59
C ALA A 203 -15.09 -20.81 30.46
N ALA A 204 -15.48 -22.03 30.11
CA ALA A 204 -14.78 -22.81 29.08
C ALA A 204 -15.10 -22.40 27.62
N ASN A 205 -16.02 -21.45 27.39
CA ASN A 205 -16.38 -20.95 26.06
C ASN A 205 -16.08 -19.43 25.94
N PRO A 206 -15.38 -18.95 24.90
CA PRO A 206 -15.28 -17.52 24.53
C PRO A 206 -16.56 -16.68 24.68
N GLN A 207 -17.73 -17.24 24.34
CA GLN A 207 -19.02 -16.58 24.41
C GLN A 207 -19.54 -16.43 25.86
N SER A 208 -19.13 -17.29 26.79
CA SER A 208 -19.56 -17.17 28.20
C SER A 208 -18.84 -16.03 28.93
N ILE A 209 -17.61 -15.68 28.52
CA ILE A 209 -16.88 -14.53 29.06
C ILE A 209 -17.52 -13.21 28.62
N CYS A 210 -17.94 -13.11 27.35
CA CYS A 210 -18.69 -11.94 26.87
C CYS A 210 -20.06 -11.81 27.54
N GLY A 211 -20.75 -12.93 27.79
CA GLY A 211 -22.04 -12.94 28.51
C GLY A 211 -21.94 -12.43 29.95
N LEU A 212 -20.91 -12.88 30.68
CA LEU A 212 -20.69 -12.50 32.08
C LEU A 212 -20.34 -11.00 32.23
N VAL A 213 -19.63 -10.45 31.24
CA VAL A 213 -19.32 -9.01 31.16
C VAL A 213 -20.56 -8.17 30.82
N LYS A 214 -21.49 -8.72 30.01
CA LYS A 214 -22.76 -8.06 29.65
C LYS A 214 -23.72 -7.99 30.86
N GLU A 215 -23.90 -9.08 31.61
CA GLU A 215 -24.79 -9.10 32.81
C GLU A 215 -24.32 -8.15 33.91
N LEU A 216 -23.02 -8.10 34.21
CA LEU A 216 -22.48 -7.21 35.24
C LEU A 216 -22.67 -5.72 34.89
N ALA A 217 -22.60 -5.37 33.60
CA ALA A 217 -22.77 -4.01 33.12
C ALA A 217 -24.24 -3.54 33.24
N THR A 218 -25.20 -4.44 32.99
CA THR A 218 -26.65 -4.13 33.08
C THR A 218 -27.10 -3.90 34.53
N GLU A 219 -26.58 -4.67 35.49
CA GLU A 219 -26.91 -4.49 36.92
C GLU A 219 -26.37 -3.17 37.50
N LEU A 220 -25.19 -2.73 37.06
CA LEU A 220 -24.53 -1.51 37.54
C LEU A 220 -25.22 -0.22 37.06
N LEU A 221 -25.70 -0.21 35.82
CA LEU A 221 -26.45 0.92 35.25
C LEU A 221 -27.76 1.21 36.00
N ALA A 222 -28.36 0.20 36.65
CA ALA A 222 -29.56 0.37 37.46
C ALA A 222 -29.32 1.14 38.78
N THR A 223 -28.07 1.20 39.27
CA THR A 223 -27.72 1.79 40.58
C THR A 223 -27.21 3.24 40.56
N GLU A 224 -26.76 3.78 39.42
CA GLU A 224 -26.15 5.13 39.36
C GLU A 224 -27.15 6.31 39.32
N ARG A 225 -28.48 6.07 39.25
CA ARG A 225 -29.51 7.13 39.23
C ARG A 225 -29.67 7.94 40.53
N ASN A 226 -28.89 7.69 41.59
CA ASN A 226 -29.11 8.32 42.91
C ASN A 226 -27.82 8.75 43.64
N LEU A 227 -27.14 9.83 43.22
CA LEU A 227 -26.05 10.42 44.02
C LEU A 227 -26.15 11.95 44.17
N LYS A 228 -25.96 12.42 45.42
CA LYS A 228 -26.09 13.81 45.93
C LYS A 228 -24.78 14.62 45.83
N PRO A 229 -24.85 15.97 45.86
CA PRO A 229 -23.68 16.84 45.70
C PRO A 229 -22.73 16.87 46.92
N LEU A 230 -21.47 17.23 46.65
CA LEU A 230 -20.32 17.26 47.56
C LEU A 230 -20.39 18.40 48.61
N PRO A 231 -19.81 18.24 49.82
CA PRO A 231 -19.86 19.24 50.87
C PRO A 231 -18.86 20.39 50.68
N GLU A 232 -19.24 21.57 51.17
CA GLU A 232 -18.44 22.81 51.14
C GLU A 232 -17.13 22.69 51.94
N GLY A 233 -16.02 23.12 51.33
CA GLY A 233 -14.71 23.27 52.00
C GLY A 233 -13.48 22.76 51.24
N ALA A 234 -13.61 22.22 50.02
CA ALA A 234 -12.47 21.81 49.22
C ALA A 234 -11.82 23.00 48.49
N VAL A 235 -10.57 23.34 48.86
CA VAL A 235 -9.75 24.38 48.19
C VAL A 235 -8.74 23.74 47.26
N VAL A 236 -8.57 24.32 46.07
CA VAL A 236 -7.61 23.92 45.02
C VAL A 236 -6.55 25.02 44.88
N GLU A 237 -5.26 24.67 44.88
CA GLU A 237 -4.16 25.58 44.50
C GLU A 237 -3.44 25.08 43.24
N THR A 238 -3.06 26.03 42.37
CA THR A 238 -2.39 25.87 41.07
C THR A 238 -1.03 26.57 41.05
N LEU A 239 -0.02 25.99 40.41
CA LEU A 239 1.21 26.69 39.99
C LEU A 239 1.36 26.64 38.46
N ASN A 240 1.52 27.82 37.84
CA ASN A 240 1.81 28.02 36.40
C ASN A 240 3.28 28.44 36.19
N PRO A 241 3.91 28.09 35.05
CA PRO A 241 5.31 28.40 34.79
C PRO A 241 5.48 29.66 33.93
N SER A 242 6.03 30.73 34.52
CA SER A 242 6.95 31.68 33.84
C SER A 242 7.43 32.73 34.84
N GLU A 243 8.70 32.68 35.26
CA GLU A 243 9.51 33.87 35.59
C GLU A 243 11.00 33.50 35.73
N GLY A 244 11.82 34.15 34.89
CA GLY A 244 13.25 34.38 35.06
C GLY A 244 14.12 33.90 33.89
N LEU A 245 14.85 34.73 33.14
CA LEU A 245 15.14 36.16 33.19
C LEU A 245 15.61 36.60 31.78
N GLU A 246 15.20 37.78 31.31
CA GLU A 246 15.86 38.51 30.22
C GLU A 246 17.21 39.10 30.68
N GLU A 247 18.19 39.19 29.77
CA GLU A 247 18.84 40.45 29.35
C GLU A 247 20.02 40.18 28.37
N GLY A 248 20.08 40.94 27.25
CA GLY A 248 21.35 41.41 26.69
C GLY A 248 21.78 41.04 25.26
N LEU A 249 21.20 41.72 24.25
CA LEU A 249 21.86 42.36 23.08
C LEU A 249 22.53 41.54 21.94
N ASP A 250 21.89 41.66 20.76
CA ASP A 250 22.39 42.28 19.51
C ASP A 250 23.45 41.60 18.60
N GLU A 251 23.32 41.93 17.31
CA GLU A 251 23.83 41.38 16.05
C GLU A 251 25.35 41.06 15.91
N GLY A 252 25.69 40.06 15.07
CA GLY A 252 26.97 40.08 14.34
C GLY A 252 27.64 38.75 13.97
N ARG A 253 27.64 38.45 12.66
CA ARG A 253 28.56 37.62 11.84
C ARG A 253 29.83 37.01 12.49
N GLY A 254 30.09 35.72 12.19
CA GLY A 254 31.37 35.27 11.59
C GLY A 254 32.33 34.36 12.39
N SER A 255 32.62 33.20 11.79
CA SER A 255 33.93 32.51 11.65
C SER A 255 34.73 31.97 12.86
N ALA A 256 35.08 30.68 12.72
CA ALA A 256 36.35 30.00 13.09
C ALA A 256 36.75 29.75 14.57
N GLY A 257 37.00 28.46 14.86
CA GLY A 257 38.35 28.03 15.29
C GLY A 257 38.55 27.50 16.73
N LYS A 258 38.96 26.23 16.79
CA LYS A 258 39.91 25.59 17.75
C LYS A 258 39.53 25.44 19.25
N GLY A 259 39.46 24.16 19.66
CA GLY A 259 40.55 23.58 20.48
C GLY A 259 40.33 23.37 21.99
N LEU A 260 40.34 22.08 22.36
CA LEU A 260 41.02 21.44 23.51
C LEU A 260 40.29 21.22 24.86
N ASN A 261 40.36 19.94 25.23
CA ASN A 261 40.56 19.30 26.54
C ASN A 261 39.35 18.89 27.42
N ALA A 262 39.23 17.56 27.53
CA ALA A 262 38.44 16.80 28.49
C ALA A 262 38.97 16.92 29.94
N PRO A 263 38.20 16.43 30.94
CA PRO A 263 38.55 15.12 31.50
C PRO A 263 37.35 14.19 31.78
N ARG A 264 37.65 12.87 31.73
CA ARG A 264 36.80 11.74 32.12
C ARG A 264 36.49 11.72 33.61
N LEU A 265 35.31 11.21 33.98
CA LEU A 265 35.08 10.47 35.23
C LEU A 265 34.24 9.21 34.96
N VAL A 266 34.64 8.16 35.64
CA VAL A 266 34.33 6.73 35.46
C VAL A 266 33.43 6.28 36.64
N ASN A 267 32.39 5.49 36.39
CA ASN A 267 32.04 4.14 36.94
C ASN A 267 30.58 4.12 37.48
N PRO A 268 29.94 2.97 37.80
CA PRO A 268 30.15 1.57 37.40
C PRO A 268 28.82 0.82 37.01
N LYS A 269 28.96 -0.40 36.47
CA LYS A 269 27.87 -1.39 36.28
C LYS A 269 27.47 -2.10 37.59
N PRO A 270 26.31 -2.78 37.61
CA PRO A 270 26.32 -4.21 38.00
C PRO A 270 25.53 -5.14 37.04
N HIS A 271 26.14 -6.32 36.78
CA HIS A 271 25.65 -7.71 36.59
C HIS A 271 24.34 -8.00 35.79
N LEU A 272 24.20 -9.06 34.97
CA LEU A 272 24.51 -10.48 35.22
C LEU A 272 24.47 -11.25 33.87
N GLN A 273 25.39 -12.20 33.66
CA GLN A 273 25.53 -13.00 32.44
C GLN A 273 25.33 -14.47 32.81
N ILE A 274 24.35 -15.16 32.20
CA ILE A 274 24.21 -16.62 32.27
C ILE A 274 24.53 -17.17 30.88
N TYR A 275 25.59 -17.96 30.78
CA TYR A 275 25.92 -18.75 29.59
C TYR A 275 25.31 -20.15 29.73
N SER A 276 24.43 -20.55 28.81
CA SER A 276 24.24 -21.98 28.52
C SER A 276 25.13 -22.32 27.32
N SER A 277 26.17 -23.10 27.57
CA SER A 277 27.03 -23.66 26.54
C SER A 277 26.29 -24.76 25.76
N SER A 278 25.95 -24.49 24.51
CA SER A 278 25.69 -25.53 23.52
C SER A 278 26.30 -25.12 22.19
N ALA A 279 27.45 -25.76 21.90
CA ALA A 279 28.13 -25.94 20.62
C ALA A 279 28.14 -24.77 19.59
N LYS A 280 29.37 -24.33 19.26
CA LYS A 280 29.68 -23.57 18.04
C LYS A 280 28.97 -24.18 16.81
N PRO A 281 28.20 -23.43 16.01
CA PRO A 281 28.01 -23.82 14.62
C PRO A 281 29.37 -23.67 13.95
N ALA A 282 29.83 -24.76 13.34
CA ALA A 282 31.05 -24.79 12.57
C ALA A 282 31.06 -23.66 11.54
N THR A 283 32.12 -22.85 11.56
CA THR A 283 32.57 -22.08 10.41
C THR A 283 32.90 -23.09 9.31
N GLY A 284 31.94 -23.25 8.41
CA GLY A 284 32.04 -24.12 7.25
C GLY A 284 30.96 -23.70 6.27
N THR A 285 31.23 -22.66 5.50
CA THR A 285 30.66 -22.58 4.16
C THR A 285 31.04 -23.90 3.48
N ALA A 286 30.03 -24.70 3.14
CA ALA A 286 30.24 -25.87 2.30
C ALA A 286 31.01 -25.40 1.05
N PRO A 287 32.08 -26.10 0.63
CA PRO A 287 32.74 -25.77 -0.63
C PRO A 287 31.77 -26.10 -1.77
N GLY A 288 31.20 -25.08 -2.42
CA GLY A 288 30.39 -25.27 -3.62
C GLY A 288 29.27 -24.26 -3.94
N THR A 289 29.00 -23.25 -3.12
CA THR A 289 27.88 -22.31 -3.37
C THR A 289 28.30 -20.85 -3.42
N GLU A 290 29.21 -20.49 -4.34
CA GLU A 290 29.25 -19.09 -4.77
C GLU A 290 27.98 -18.79 -5.59
N PRO A 291 27.30 -17.66 -5.35
CA PRO A 291 26.15 -17.25 -6.16
C PRO A 291 26.61 -17.12 -7.61
N ARG A 292 25.95 -17.85 -8.52
CA ARG A 292 26.40 -17.92 -9.91
C ARG A 292 26.08 -16.66 -10.70
N ILE A 293 25.13 -15.85 -10.24
CA ILE A 293 24.75 -14.59 -10.89
C ILE A 293 25.02 -13.42 -9.94
N ARG A 294 25.96 -12.56 -10.31
CA ARG A 294 26.42 -11.45 -9.44
C ARG A 294 25.99 -10.12 -10.02
N ILE A 295 25.22 -9.37 -9.23
CA ILE A 295 24.51 -8.17 -9.66
C ILE A 295 25.13 -6.93 -9.02
N GLY A 296 25.45 -5.93 -9.85
CA GLY A 296 25.69 -4.55 -9.46
C GLY A 296 24.43 -3.71 -9.64
N ILE A 297 24.17 -2.76 -8.74
CA ILE A 297 23.02 -1.85 -8.84
C ILE A 297 23.53 -0.42 -8.93
N ASN A 298 23.22 0.28 -10.02
CA ASN A 298 23.48 1.71 -10.17
C ASN A 298 22.20 2.49 -9.90
N GLY A 299 22.19 3.31 -8.84
CA GLY A 299 21.00 4.05 -8.41
C GLY A 299 20.10 3.23 -7.50
N PHE A 300 20.18 3.50 -6.20
CA PHE A 300 19.49 2.72 -5.16
C PHE A 300 18.14 3.33 -4.74
N GLY A 301 17.33 3.68 -5.75
CA GLY A 301 15.95 4.19 -5.58
C GLY A 301 14.93 3.08 -5.33
N ARG A 302 13.64 3.33 -5.64
CA ARG A 302 12.55 2.34 -5.47
C ARG A 302 12.89 0.99 -6.14
N ILE A 303 13.18 1.03 -7.45
CA ILE A 303 13.47 -0.17 -8.23
C ILE A 303 14.75 -0.87 -7.77
N GLY A 304 15.86 -0.13 -7.59
CA GLY A 304 17.12 -0.72 -7.12
C GLY A 304 17.00 -1.43 -5.76
N ARG A 305 16.22 -0.87 -4.82
CA ARG A 305 15.95 -1.52 -3.53
C ARG A 305 15.09 -2.78 -3.67
N LEU A 306 14.11 -2.79 -4.56
CA LEU A 306 13.30 -3.98 -4.79
C LEU A 306 14.03 -5.07 -5.57
N VAL A 307 14.89 -4.71 -6.52
CA VAL A 307 15.82 -5.67 -7.15
C VAL A 307 16.71 -6.30 -6.09
N PHE A 308 17.27 -5.50 -5.17
CA PHE A 308 18.01 -6.03 -4.01
C PHE A 308 17.13 -6.96 -3.16
N ARG A 309 15.90 -6.54 -2.83
CA ARG A 309 14.98 -7.30 -1.98
C ARG A 309 14.62 -8.65 -2.58
N ILE A 310 14.36 -8.71 -3.89
CA ILE A 310 14.03 -9.95 -4.60
C ILE A 310 15.26 -10.83 -4.73
N ALA A 311 16.39 -10.29 -5.21
CA ALA A 311 17.63 -11.04 -5.38
C ALA A 311 18.13 -11.64 -4.05
N SER A 312 17.97 -10.91 -2.93
CA SER A 312 18.39 -11.37 -1.59
C SER A 312 17.60 -12.57 -1.06
N LYS A 313 16.40 -12.85 -1.59
CA LYS A 313 15.63 -14.06 -1.22
C LYS A 313 16.19 -15.32 -1.89
N ARG A 314 17.15 -15.18 -2.81
CA ARG A 314 17.59 -16.25 -3.69
C ARG A 314 19.02 -16.67 -3.41
N LYS A 315 19.30 -17.96 -3.58
CA LYS A 315 20.65 -18.55 -3.37
C LYS A 315 21.49 -18.58 -4.65
N ASP A 316 20.85 -18.45 -5.81
CA ASP A 316 21.47 -18.48 -7.13
C ASP A 316 22.01 -17.11 -7.59
N MET A 317 21.63 -16.03 -6.89
CA MET A 317 22.03 -14.66 -7.20
C MET A 317 22.55 -13.93 -5.96
N ALA A 318 23.41 -12.94 -6.15
CA ALA A 318 23.82 -12.03 -5.09
C ALA A 318 24.04 -10.61 -5.62
N VAL A 319 23.65 -9.62 -4.82
CA VAL A 319 24.04 -8.23 -5.06
C VAL A 319 25.39 -7.99 -4.42
N THR A 320 26.41 -7.73 -5.23
CA THR A 320 27.80 -7.59 -4.76
C THR A 320 28.27 -6.14 -4.71
N HIS A 321 27.61 -5.23 -5.45
CA HIS A 321 27.99 -3.82 -5.52
C HIS A 321 26.77 -2.91 -5.67
N ILE A 322 26.71 -1.84 -4.88
CA ILE A 322 25.74 -0.74 -5.04
C ILE A 322 26.50 0.59 -5.25
N ASN A 323 26.22 1.26 -6.37
CA ASN A 323 26.64 2.64 -6.58
C ASN A 323 25.51 3.60 -6.19
N SER A 324 25.74 4.43 -5.17
CA SER A 324 24.76 5.37 -4.63
C SER A 324 25.42 6.55 -3.93
N SER A 325 24.83 7.75 -4.00
CA SER A 325 25.34 8.92 -3.26
C SER A 325 25.16 8.81 -1.74
N LEU A 326 24.29 7.90 -1.28
CA LEU A 326 23.91 7.73 0.13
C LEU A 326 25.02 7.07 0.97
N SER A 327 24.98 7.24 2.29
CA SER A 327 25.87 6.53 3.23
C SER A 327 25.44 5.08 3.40
N ALA A 328 26.36 4.19 3.82
CA ALA A 328 26.03 2.80 4.15
C ALA A 328 24.93 2.68 5.20
N GLU A 329 24.97 3.55 6.22
CA GLU A 329 23.95 3.63 7.26
C GLU A 329 22.56 3.96 6.67
N TYR A 330 22.49 4.96 5.78
CA TYR A 330 21.21 5.34 5.19
C TYR A 330 20.70 4.30 4.19
N LEU A 331 21.60 3.64 3.44
CA LEU A 331 21.24 2.49 2.61
C LEU A 331 20.66 1.35 3.46
N ALA A 332 21.30 1.02 4.58
CA ALA A 332 20.80 0.01 5.51
C ALA A 332 19.41 0.37 6.06
N TYR A 333 19.19 1.64 6.42
CA TYR A 333 17.88 2.13 6.84
C TYR A 333 16.81 1.98 5.74
N LEU A 334 17.08 2.44 4.52
CA LEU A 334 16.14 2.36 3.40
C LEU A 334 15.87 0.92 2.93
N ILE A 335 16.79 0.00 3.17
CA ILE A 335 16.54 -1.44 2.97
C ILE A 335 15.59 -1.95 4.05
N LYS A 336 15.86 -1.64 5.33
CA LYS A 336 15.06 -2.12 6.47
C LYS A 336 13.62 -1.62 6.43
N HIS A 337 13.40 -0.39 5.99
CA HIS A 337 12.13 0.30 6.06
C HIS A 337 11.63 0.71 4.68
N ASP A 338 10.51 0.14 4.26
CA ASP A 338 9.78 0.55 3.06
C ASP A 338 8.30 0.76 3.40
N SER A 339 7.75 1.92 3.04
CA SER A 339 6.36 2.29 3.38
C SER A 339 5.30 1.49 2.63
N VAL A 340 5.66 0.90 1.48
CA VAL A 340 4.74 0.11 0.66
C VAL A 340 4.98 -1.37 0.92
N HIS A 341 6.25 -1.79 0.79
CA HIS A 341 6.62 -3.21 0.82
C HIS A 341 6.95 -3.72 2.23
N GLY A 342 6.69 -2.92 3.27
CA GLY A 342 6.93 -3.25 4.67
C GLY A 342 8.40 -3.49 5.02
N ARG A 343 8.64 -4.01 6.24
CA ARG A 343 9.99 -4.26 6.76
C ARG A 343 10.71 -5.38 6.00
N PHE A 344 12.00 -5.17 5.71
CA PHE A 344 12.83 -6.20 5.10
C PHE A 344 13.03 -7.38 6.04
N LYS A 345 12.87 -8.61 5.52
CA LYS A 345 12.89 -9.86 6.29
C LYS A 345 14.29 -10.46 6.45
N GLY A 346 15.34 -9.81 5.94
CA GLY A 346 16.73 -10.25 6.08
C GLY A 346 17.55 -9.32 6.99
N GLN A 347 18.75 -9.79 7.38
CA GLN A 347 19.65 -9.00 8.21
C GLN A 347 20.55 -8.11 7.35
N VAL A 348 20.27 -6.80 7.38
CA VAL A 348 21.14 -5.77 6.81
C VAL A 348 21.67 -4.87 7.89
N GLU A 349 22.95 -4.55 7.84
CA GLU A 349 23.58 -3.63 8.78
C GLU A 349 24.70 -2.83 8.12
N SER A 350 25.02 -1.70 8.74
CA SER A 350 26.18 -0.89 8.39
C SER A 350 27.22 -1.03 9.51
N ARG A 351 28.46 -1.35 9.16
CA ARG A 351 29.60 -1.44 10.08
C ARG A 351 30.80 -0.74 9.45
N ASP A 352 31.43 0.18 10.17
CA ASP A 352 32.63 0.91 9.71
C ASP A 352 32.48 1.55 8.31
N GLY A 353 31.30 2.11 8.02
CA GLY A 353 31.01 2.74 6.72
C GLY A 353 30.78 1.77 5.56
N LYS A 354 30.71 0.46 5.83
CA LYS A 354 30.42 -0.61 4.86
C LYS A 354 29.03 -1.19 5.10
N LEU A 355 28.44 -1.74 4.05
CA LEU A 355 27.12 -2.39 4.09
C LEU A 355 27.29 -3.91 4.10
N PHE A 356 26.51 -4.60 4.94
CA PHE A 356 26.49 -6.05 5.03
C PHE A 356 25.08 -6.59 4.90
N PHE A 357 24.93 -7.70 4.17
CA PHE A 357 23.73 -8.54 4.13
C PHE A 357 24.09 -9.96 4.55
N GLU A 358 23.46 -10.49 5.59
CA GLU A 358 23.75 -11.83 6.15
C GLU A 358 25.26 -12.07 6.38
N ASN A 359 25.96 -11.06 6.91
CA ASN A 359 27.42 -11.00 7.11
C ASN A 359 28.29 -10.89 5.85
N ASN A 360 27.72 -10.88 4.65
CA ASN A 360 28.45 -10.66 3.41
C ASN A 360 28.57 -9.17 3.12
N GLU A 361 29.79 -8.68 2.87
CA GLU A 361 30.02 -7.27 2.52
C GLU A 361 29.47 -6.98 1.11
N ILE A 362 28.60 -5.98 1.00
CA ILE A 362 28.19 -5.40 -0.27
C ILE A 362 29.09 -4.18 -0.53
N LYS A 363 29.81 -4.19 -1.65
CA LYS A 363 30.70 -3.09 -2.01
C LYS A 363 29.89 -1.85 -2.36
N LEU A 364 30.39 -0.69 -1.94
CA LEU A 364 29.76 0.60 -2.18
C LEU A 364 30.69 1.51 -2.97
N SER A 365 30.14 2.22 -3.94
CA SER A 365 30.78 3.35 -4.62
C SER A 365 29.84 4.55 -4.68
N LYS A 366 30.40 5.74 -4.95
CA LYS A 366 29.65 7.02 -5.01
C LYS A 366 29.95 7.80 -6.28
N GLU A 367 30.12 7.09 -7.39
CA GLU A 367 30.53 7.69 -8.65
C GLU A 367 29.34 8.27 -9.41
N ARG A 368 29.55 9.46 -9.98
CA ARG A 368 28.57 10.09 -10.88
C ARG A 368 28.73 9.64 -12.32
N ASP A 369 29.95 9.34 -12.75
CA ASP A 369 30.22 8.82 -14.08
C ASP A 369 30.27 7.28 -14.04
N PRO A 370 29.38 6.58 -14.75
CA PRO A 370 29.41 5.13 -14.89
C PRO A 370 30.77 4.52 -15.23
N SER A 371 31.61 5.26 -15.97
CA SER A 371 32.93 4.80 -16.41
C SER A 371 33.95 4.68 -15.26
N SER A 372 33.69 5.32 -14.11
CA SER A 372 34.55 5.24 -12.92
C SER A 372 34.22 4.05 -12.02
N ILE A 373 33.06 3.41 -12.19
CA ILE A 373 32.60 2.33 -11.29
C ILE A 373 33.25 1.01 -11.69
N ARG A 374 34.17 0.50 -10.87
CA ARG A 374 34.91 -0.74 -11.12
C ARG A 374 34.08 -1.97 -10.70
N TRP A 375 33.27 -2.50 -11.62
CA TRP A 375 32.31 -3.58 -11.35
C TRP A 375 33.00 -4.93 -11.15
N THR A 376 33.97 -5.27 -12.00
CA THR A 376 34.66 -6.57 -11.95
C THR A 376 35.51 -6.74 -10.69
N ASP A 377 36.13 -5.66 -10.19
CA ASP A 377 36.86 -5.64 -8.91
C ASP A 377 35.98 -6.08 -7.72
N THR A 378 34.67 -5.88 -7.84
CA THR A 378 33.66 -6.22 -6.83
C THR A 378 32.88 -7.48 -7.19
N GLY A 379 33.24 -8.13 -8.29
CA GLY A 379 32.59 -9.35 -8.78
C GLY A 379 31.20 -9.14 -9.38
N ALA A 380 30.78 -7.93 -9.76
CA ALA A 380 29.49 -7.72 -10.42
C ALA A 380 29.59 -8.01 -11.94
N ASP A 381 28.83 -8.99 -12.44
CA ASP A 381 28.79 -9.36 -13.86
C ASP A 381 27.66 -8.64 -14.61
N PHE A 382 26.52 -8.46 -13.95
CA PHE A 382 25.33 -7.80 -14.51
C PHE A 382 25.05 -6.51 -13.75
N VAL A 383 24.74 -5.43 -14.45
CA VAL A 383 24.36 -4.15 -13.83
C VAL A 383 22.89 -3.86 -14.07
N CYS A 384 22.15 -3.66 -12.99
CA CYS A 384 20.85 -3.01 -13.03
C CYS A 384 21.06 -1.48 -13.03
N GLU A 385 20.85 -0.85 -14.17
CA GLU A 385 20.90 0.60 -14.33
C GLU A 385 19.53 1.20 -13.96
N SER A 386 19.40 1.63 -12.70
CA SER A 386 18.17 2.14 -12.11
C SER A 386 18.25 3.58 -11.61
N THR A 387 19.12 4.40 -12.22
CA THR A 387 19.18 5.85 -11.95
C THR A 387 18.12 6.64 -12.74
N GLY A 388 17.69 6.11 -13.89
CA GLY A 388 16.85 6.83 -14.88
C GLY A 388 17.59 7.90 -15.70
N ALA A 389 18.90 8.08 -15.48
CA ALA A 389 19.74 9.02 -16.19
C ALA A 389 20.38 8.41 -17.45
N PHE A 390 20.88 7.17 -17.35
CA PHE A 390 21.65 6.51 -18.41
C PHE A 390 20.77 5.58 -19.27
N CYS A 391 19.71 6.13 -19.87
CA CYS A 391 18.70 5.36 -20.61
C CYS A 391 18.93 5.31 -22.13
N THR A 392 20.17 5.35 -22.59
CA THR A 392 20.55 5.15 -24.00
C THR A 392 21.70 4.15 -24.07
N PHE A 393 21.88 3.52 -25.22
CA PHE A 393 22.94 2.55 -25.47
C PHE A 393 24.30 3.15 -25.11
N ASP A 394 24.61 4.34 -25.63
CA ASP A 394 25.90 5.00 -25.40
C ASP A 394 26.15 5.34 -23.92
N LEU A 395 25.11 5.81 -23.23
CA LEU A 395 25.22 6.20 -21.83
C LEU A 395 25.39 4.99 -20.90
N ALA A 396 24.59 3.93 -21.12
CA ALA A 396 24.67 2.70 -20.35
C ALA A 396 25.92 1.87 -20.70
N SER A 397 26.41 1.96 -21.94
CA SER A 397 27.63 1.29 -22.41
C SER A 397 28.87 1.64 -21.59
N LYS A 398 28.88 2.79 -20.92
CA LYS A 398 29.97 3.19 -20.01
C LYS A 398 30.20 2.22 -18.85
N HIS A 399 29.20 1.42 -18.49
CA HIS A 399 29.35 0.38 -17.48
C HIS A 399 30.06 -0.88 -18.01
N VAL A 400 30.10 -1.13 -19.32
CA VAL A 400 30.56 -2.41 -19.91
C VAL A 400 31.74 -2.27 -20.87
N ASN A 401 31.93 -1.11 -21.51
CA ASN A 401 32.95 -0.92 -22.56
C ASN A 401 34.33 -0.58 -21.99
N ARG A 402 34.82 -1.41 -21.06
CA ARG A 402 36.14 -1.27 -20.40
C ARG A 402 36.51 -2.52 -19.60
N PRO A 403 37.80 -2.79 -19.33
CA PRO A 403 38.25 -3.97 -18.59
C PRO A 403 37.66 -4.08 -17.17
N GLU A 404 37.48 -2.95 -16.50
CA GLU A 404 36.89 -2.89 -15.15
C GLU A 404 35.34 -2.80 -15.17
N GLY A 405 34.75 -2.88 -16.36
CA GLY A 405 33.31 -2.83 -16.58
C GLY A 405 32.62 -4.17 -16.31
N ALA A 406 31.30 -4.13 -16.16
CA ALA A 406 30.47 -5.33 -16.07
C ALA A 406 30.40 -6.04 -17.44
N ARG A 407 29.86 -7.25 -17.46
CA ARG A 407 29.62 -7.99 -18.72
C ARG A 407 28.41 -7.42 -19.46
N HIS A 408 27.32 -7.20 -18.73
CA HIS A 408 26.06 -6.71 -19.28
C HIS A 408 25.41 -5.63 -18.39
N VAL A 409 24.59 -4.80 -19.01
CA VAL A 409 23.73 -3.80 -18.34
C VAL A 409 22.29 -3.97 -18.79
N VAL A 410 21.39 -3.97 -17.81
CA VAL A 410 19.95 -3.91 -17.99
C VAL A 410 19.44 -2.55 -17.51
N ILE A 411 18.92 -1.75 -18.44
CA ILE A 411 18.30 -0.45 -18.15
C ILE A 411 16.90 -0.69 -17.58
N SER A 412 16.62 -0.14 -16.39
CA SER A 412 15.34 -0.28 -15.68
C SER A 412 14.27 0.74 -16.12
N ALA A 413 14.30 1.13 -17.39
CA ALA A 413 13.36 2.08 -17.99
C ALA A 413 13.34 1.89 -19.53
N PRO A 414 12.32 2.42 -20.23
CA PRO A 414 12.34 2.46 -21.68
C PRO A 414 13.59 3.17 -22.20
N ALA A 415 14.27 2.55 -23.15
CA ALA A 415 15.37 3.20 -23.86
C ALA A 415 14.88 4.46 -24.57
N LYS A 416 15.69 5.52 -24.51
CA LYS A 416 15.43 6.83 -25.14
C LYS A 416 15.97 6.92 -26.56
N ASP A 417 16.62 5.87 -27.04
CA ASP A 417 17.04 5.69 -28.43
C ASP A 417 16.35 4.49 -29.08
N GLU A 418 16.59 4.30 -30.37
CA GLU A 418 16.05 3.19 -31.16
C GLU A 418 17.00 1.99 -31.24
N VAL A 419 18.28 2.17 -30.93
CA VAL A 419 19.31 1.14 -31.08
C VAL A 419 19.35 0.16 -29.91
N THR A 420 18.93 0.57 -28.71
CA THR A 420 18.95 -0.30 -27.53
C THR A 420 17.85 -1.36 -27.63
N PRO A 421 18.18 -2.66 -27.63
CA PRO A 421 17.19 -3.74 -27.62
C PRO A 421 16.24 -3.63 -26.42
N THR A 422 14.95 -3.80 -26.66
CA THR A 422 13.91 -3.79 -25.63
C THR A 422 13.41 -5.22 -25.43
N LEU A 423 13.65 -5.78 -24.27
CA LEU A 423 13.35 -7.17 -23.95
C LEU A 423 12.31 -7.24 -22.84
N VAL A 424 11.25 -8.00 -23.09
CA VAL A 424 10.15 -8.27 -22.16
C VAL A 424 10.09 -9.77 -21.93
N VAL A 425 10.22 -10.15 -20.65
CA VAL A 425 10.23 -11.54 -20.19
C VAL A 425 8.90 -12.22 -20.48
N GLY A 426 8.94 -13.45 -21.01
CA GLY A 426 7.77 -14.21 -21.46
C GLY A 426 7.19 -13.78 -22.81
N VAL A 427 7.73 -12.70 -23.41
CA VAL A 427 7.26 -12.14 -24.68
C VAL A 427 8.30 -12.33 -25.77
N ASN A 428 9.47 -11.69 -25.62
CA ASN A 428 10.56 -11.76 -26.60
C ASN A 428 11.95 -11.98 -25.99
N ALA A 429 12.13 -11.81 -24.67
CA ALA A 429 13.46 -11.94 -24.05
C ALA A 429 14.09 -13.33 -24.26
N GLU A 430 13.29 -14.39 -24.05
CA GLU A 430 13.72 -15.77 -24.19
C GLU A 430 14.09 -16.14 -25.63
N THR A 431 13.53 -15.47 -26.64
CA THR A 431 13.78 -15.77 -28.05
C THR A 431 14.81 -14.84 -28.69
N GLU A 432 14.77 -13.55 -28.37
CA GLU A 432 15.56 -12.52 -29.06
C GLU A 432 16.87 -12.16 -28.37
N TYR A 433 17.01 -12.35 -27.05
CA TYR A 433 18.28 -12.06 -26.40
C TYR A 433 19.41 -12.91 -26.99
N SER A 434 20.54 -12.28 -27.25
CA SER A 434 21.80 -12.93 -27.61
C SER A 434 22.96 -12.38 -26.75
N PRO A 435 24.01 -13.18 -26.47
CA PRO A 435 25.16 -12.76 -25.64
C PRO A 435 25.91 -11.52 -26.17
N GLU A 436 25.77 -11.17 -27.44
CA GLU A 436 26.35 -9.96 -28.02
C GLU A 436 25.64 -8.68 -27.52
N MET A 437 24.40 -8.80 -27.02
CA MET A 437 23.63 -7.70 -26.46
C MET A 437 24.15 -7.31 -25.07
N LYS A 438 25.23 -6.54 -25.03
CA LYS A 438 25.83 -6.05 -23.77
C LYS A 438 24.96 -5.03 -23.03
N VAL A 439 24.10 -4.32 -23.73
CA VAL A 439 23.20 -3.30 -23.16
C VAL A 439 21.79 -3.55 -23.67
N VAL A 440 20.85 -3.77 -22.77
CA VAL A 440 19.43 -4.00 -23.07
C VAL A 440 18.54 -3.15 -22.16
N SER A 441 17.30 -2.90 -22.58
CA SER A 441 16.26 -2.26 -21.77
C SER A 441 15.20 -3.27 -21.39
N CYS A 442 14.82 -3.29 -20.10
CA CYS A 442 13.69 -4.08 -19.60
C CYS A 442 12.33 -3.38 -19.81
N ALA A 443 12.24 -2.47 -20.79
CA ALA A 443 11.06 -1.63 -21.06
C ALA A 443 10.58 -0.83 -19.82
N SER A 444 9.27 -0.60 -19.67
CA SER A 444 8.64 -0.05 -18.45
C SER A 444 7.77 -1.08 -17.74
N CYS A 445 7.36 -0.78 -16.51
CA CYS A 445 6.36 -1.53 -15.78
C CYS A 445 5.05 -1.69 -16.59
N THR A 446 4.52 -0.61 -17.18
CA THR A 446 3.31 -0.68 -18.02
C THR A 446 3.51 -1.57 -19.26
N THR A 447 4.68 -1.55 -19.91
CA THR A 447 4.94 -2.46 -21.04
C THR A 447 4.99 -3.92 -20.59
N ASN A 448 5.65 -4.20 -19.46
CA ASN A 448 5.68 -5.56 -18.89
C ASN A 448 4.28 -6.01 -18.44
N GLY A 449 3.43 -5.08 -17.98
CA GLY A 449 2.04 -5.38 -17.65
C GLY A 449 1.16 -5.62 -18.88
N LEU A 450 1.40 -4.88 -19.97
CA LEU A 450 0.54 -4.91 -21.16
C LEU A 450 0.91 -6.02 -22.15
N ALA A 451 2.20 -6.22 -22.41
CA ALA A 451 2.66 -7.07 -23.51
C ALA A 451 2.28 -8.55 -23.36
N PRO A 452 2.30 -9.18 -22.16
CA PRO A 452 1.82 -10.56 -21.98
C PRO A 452 0.36 -10.73 -22.40
N LEU A 453 -0.52 -9.80 -21.99
CA LEU A 453 -1.93 -9.85 -22.34
C LEU A 453 -2.13 -9.64 -23.86
N LEU A 454 -1.44 -8.66 -24.46
CA LEU A 454 -1.49 -8.44 -25.91
C LEU A 454 -1.03 -9.66 -26.71
N LYS A 455 0.03 -10.34 -26.27
CA LYS A 455 0.54 -11.55 -26.92
C LYS A 455 -0.55 -12.63 -26.96
N VAL A 456 -1.20 -12.89 -25.82
CA VAL A 456 -2.28 -13.89 -25.74
C VAL A 456 -3.45 -13.51 -26.65
N LEU A 457 -3.89 -12.25 -26.62
CA LEU A 457 -5.03 -11.80 -27.42
C LEU A 457 -4.73 -11.82 -28.93
N ASP A 458 -3.55 -11.35 -29.33
CA ASP A 458 -3.17 -11.29 -30.75
C ASP A 458 -2.97 -12.68 -31.35
N GLU A 459 -2.34 -13.61 -30.62
CA GLU A 459 -2.13 -14.99 -31.08
C GLU A 459 -3.45 -15.77 -31.22
N ASN A 460 -4.45 -15.48 -30.40
CA ASN A 460 -5.71 -16.22 -30.39
C ASN A 460 -6.81 -15.54 -31.22
N PHE A 461 -6.89 -14.21 -31.22
CA PHE A 461 -7.99 -13.48 -31.83
C PHE A 461 -7.54 -12.49 -32.91
N GLY A 462 -6.25 -12.14 -32.94
CA GLY A 462 -5.72 -11.05 -33.75
C GLY A 462 -6.23 -9.69 -33.25
N ILE A 463 -5.32 -8.74 -33.06
CA ILE A 463 -5.72 -7.37 -32.70
C ILE A 463 -5.73 -6.51 -33.97
N GLU A 464 -6.85 -5.86 -34.25
CA GLU A 464 -6.97 -4.90 -35.34
C GLU A 464 -6.40 -3.55 -34.92
N GLU A 465 -6.89 -3.02 -33.81
CA GLU A 465 -6.44 -1.76 -33.21
C GLU A 465 -6.81 -1.72 -31.72
N GLY A 466 -6.11 -0.89 -30.94
CA GLY A 466 -6.38 -0.75 -29.52
C GLY A 466 -5.85 0.54 -28.91
N LEU A 467 -6.60 1.04 -27.94
CA LEU A 467 -6.23 2.16 -27.08
C LEU A 467 -6.10 1.67 -25.65
N MET A 468 -5.02 2.06 -25.00
CA MET A 468 -4.80 1.74 -23.59
C MET A 468 -4.70 2.99 -22.72
N THR A 469 -5.27 2.90 -21.52
CA THR A 469 -5.05 3.86 -20.45
C THR A 469 -4.46 3.09 -19.28
N THR A 470 -3.36 3.57 -18.71
CA THR A 470 -2.94 3.10 -17.40
C THR A 470 -3.37 4.09 -16.33
N VAL A 471 -4.17 3.63 -15.36
CA VAL A 471 -4.38 4.36 -14.10
C VAL A 471 -3.24 3.95 -13.19
N HIS A 472 -2.34 4.87 -12.93
CA HIS A 472 -1.00 4.56 -12.46
C HIS A 472 -0.72 5.24 -11.12
N ALA A 473 -0.13 4.50 -10.19
CA ALA A 473 0.35 5.04 -8.92
C ALA A 473 1.34 6.20 -9.10
N VAL A 474 1.47 7.02 -8.05
CA VAL A 474 2.43 8.11 -8.02
C VAL A 474 3.86 7.60 -8.14
N THR A 475 4.74 8.39 -8.74
CA THR A 475 6.16 8.06 -8.87
C THR A 475 7.05 9.16 -8.30
N SER A 476 8.33 8.83 -8.05
CA SER A 476 9.31 9.78 -7.50
C SER A 476 9.58 11.02 -8.36
N SER A 477 9.11 11.02 -9.62
CA SER A 477 9.19 12.17 -10.52
C SER A 477 8.16 13.28 -10.24
N GLN A 478 7.06 12.92 -9.56
CA GLN A 478 5.99 13.85 -9.21
C GLN A 478 6.32 14.65 -7.95
N LYS A 479 5.55 15.71 -7.69
CA LYS A 479 5.80 16.63 -6.59
C LYS A 479 4.77 16.43 -5.48
N THR A 480 5.21 16.60 -4.24
CA THR A 480 4.33 16.52 -3.05
C THR A 480 3.31 17.66 -3.04
N VAL A 481 3.76 18.86 -3.40
CA VAL A 481 2.96 20.08 -3.56
C VAL A 481 3.16 20.68 -4.95
N ASP A 482 2.30 21.59 -5.34
CA ASP A 482 2.46 22.36 -6.58
C ASP A 482 3.83 23.04 -6.60
N ALA A 483 4.64 22.72 -7.62
CA ALA A 483 5.98 23.26 -7.78
C ALA A 483 6.15 23.90 -9.15
N ALA A 484 7.03 24.89 -9.23
CA ALA A 484 7.53 25.32 -10.53
C ALA A 484 8.23 24.15 -11.22
N SER A 485 8.04 24.03 -12.54
CA SER A 485 8.83 23.08 -13.33
C SER A 485 10.30 23.34 -13.06
N SER A 486 11.00 22.35 -12.50
CA SER A 486 12.40 22.50 -12.15
C SER A 486 13.13 22.99 -13.39
N GLY A 487 13.68 24.20 -13.32
CA GLY A 487 14.31 24.93 -14.42
C GLY A 487 15.61 24.31 -14.96
N SER A 488 15.76 22.98 -14.91
CA SER A 488 16.82 22.27 -15.61
C SER A 488 16.43 22.13 -17.09
N SER A 489 16.59 23.20 -17.87
CA SER A 489 16.86 23.26 -19.32
C SER A 489 16.01 22.45 -20.33
N LYS A 490 15.01 21.65 -19.91
CA LYS A 490 14.15 20.85 -20.81
C LYS A 490 12.78 21.48 -21.09
N ALA A 491 12.42 22.57 -20.39
CA ALA A 491 11.18 23.29 -20.64
C ALA A 491 11.21 24.23 -21.86
N ARG A 492 12.38 24.45 -22.49
CA ARG A 492 12.54 25.41 -23.61
C ARG A 492 12.85 24.80 -24.97
N SER A 493 12.94 23.47 -25.11
CA SER A 493 13.21 22.84 -26.41
C SER A 493 12.45 21.54 -26.58
N SER A 494 11.24 21.63 -27.13
CA SER A 494 10.73 20.75 -28.18
C SER A 494 9.30 21.16 -28.49
N SER A 495 9.15 21.86 -29.61
CA SER A 495 7.89 22.19 -30.25
C SER A 495 7.26 20.93 -30.85
N SER A 496 6.71 20.05 -30.02
CA SER A 496 5.49 19.30 -30.29
C SER A 496 5.14 18.42 -29.09
N SER A 497 3.98 18.69 -28.48
CA SER A 497 3.29 17.86 -27.48
C SER A 497 3.89 17.64 -26.06
N SER A 498 5.14 18.00 -25.76
CA SER A 498 5.77 17.67 -24.45
C SER A 498 6.00 18.81 -23.45
N SER A 499 5.45 20.01 -23.65
CA SER A 499 5.50 21.10 -22.64
C SER A 499 4.38 20.99 -21.58
N SER A 500 3.18 20.58 -21.97
CA SER A 500 2.02 20.49 -21.06
C SER A 500 2.09 19.33 -20.07
N ASN A 501 2.67 18.19 -20.47
CA ASN A 501 2.87 17.05 -19.58
C ASN A 501 3.82 17.36 -18.42
N ALA A 502 4.87 18.17 -18.67
CA ALA A 502 5.77 18.60 -17.61
C ALA A 502 5.05 19.44 -16.56
N TRP A 503 4.11 20.32 -16.97
CA TRP A 503 3.35 21.15 -16.02
C TRP A 503 2.41 20.33 -15.17
N ARG A 504 1.69 19.38 -15.78
CA ARG A 504 0.80 18.45 -15.07
C ARG A 504 1.55 17.66 -14.00
N SER A 505 2.74 17.13 -14.31
CA SER A 505 3.54 16.36 -13.34
C SER A 505 4.08 17.16 -12.16
N ASN A 506 4.04 18.50 -12.23
CA ASN A 506 4.46 19.36 -11.11
C ASN A 506 3.32 19.77 -10.18
N ARG A 507 2.07 19.37 -10.49
CA ARG A 507 0.95 19.54 -9.56
C ARG A 507 1.03 18.52 -8.42
N ALA A 508 0.49 18.85 -7.26
CA ALA A 508 0.52 18.05 -6.05
C ALA A 508 -0.03 16.63 -6.29
N ALA A 509 0.83 15.62 -6.15
CA ALA A 509 0.50 14.23 -6.48
C ALA A 509 -0.56 13.62 -5.55
N GLY A 510 -0.60 14.05 -4.29
CA GLY A 510 -1.53 13.52 -3.29
C GLY A 510 -2.99 14.00 -3.43
N GLY A 511 -3.24 15.01 -4.26
CA GLY A 511 -4.56 15.65 -4.37
C GLY A 511 -5.06 15.79 -5.81
N ASN A 512 -4.44 15.12 -6.79
CA ASN A 512 -4.83 15.26 -8.19
C ASN A 512 -4.87 13.91 -8.92
N ILE A 513 -5.78 13.85 -9.89
CA ILE A 513 -5.76 12.90 -11.00
C ILE A 513 -5.01 13.58 -12.16
N ILE A 514 -3.85 13.05 -12.57
CA ILE A 514 -2.91 13.76 -13.45
C ILE A 514 -2.73 13.01 -14.77
N PRO A 515 -3.30 13.52 -15.88
CA PRO A 515 -3.05 12.95 -17.20
C PRO A 515 -1.58 13.07 -17.60
N ALA A 516 -1.02 12.01 -18.18
CA ALA A 516 0.36 11.93 -18.61
C ALA A 516 0.51 11.14 -19.92
N ALA A 517 1.55 11.44 -20.69
CA ALA A 517 1.96 10.57 -21.80
C ALA A 517 2.66 9.31 -21.26
N THR A 518 2.57 8.22 -22.01
CA THR A 518 3.29 6.97 -21.76
C THR A 518 4.07 6.52 -22.99
N GLY A 519 5.26 5.96 -22.77
CA GLY A 519 6.06 5.33 -23.83
C GLY A 519 5.69 3.88 -24.10
N ALA A 520 4.73 3.31 -23.36
CA ALA A 520 4.47 1.87 -23.35
C ALA A 520 4.16 1.30 -24.73
N ALA A 521 3.37 2.02 -25.54
CA ALA A 521 3.01 1.64 -26.90
C ALA A 521 4.22 1.51 -27.84
N LYS A 522 5.19 2.44 -27.74
CA LYS A 522 6.43 2.37 -28.53
C LYS A 522 7.24 1.14 -28.16
N ALA A 523 7.28 0.77 -26.88
CA ALA A 523 7.98 -0.42 -26.41
C ALA A 523 7.24 -1.71 -26.78
N VAL A 524 5.90 -1.72 -26.74
CA VAL A 524 5.08 -2.83 -27.28
C VAL A 524 5.40 -3.07 -28.76
N ALA A 525 5.47 -2.02 -29.58
CA ALA A 525 5.84 -2.16 -30.99
C ALA A 525 7.27 -2.71 -31.22
N ARG A 526 8.14 -2.67 -30.20
CA ARG A 526 9.49 -3.27 -30.26
C ARG A 526 9.48 -4.75 -29.88
N CYS A 527 8.74 -5.13 -28.83
CA CYS A 527 8.69 -6.53 -28.37
C CYS A 527 7.59 -7.38 -29.05
N LEU A 528 6.61 -6.75 -29.68
CA LEU A 528 5.55 -7.38 -30.49
C LEU A 528 5.43 -6.60 -31.82
N PRO A 529 6.38 -6.79 -32.77
CA PRO A 529 6.45 -6.00 -34.00
C PRO A 529 5.19 -6.04 -34.86
N GLN A 530 4.42 -7.14 -34.82
CA GLN A 530 3.16 -7.29 -35.54
C GLN A 530 2.03 -6.36 -35.02
N LEU A 531 2.22 -5.79 -33.82
CA LEU A 531 1.32 -4.79 -33.22
C LEU A 531 1.78 -3.34 -33.45
N LYS A 532 2.87 -3.14 -34.20
CA LYS A 532 3.37 -1.80 -34.53
C LYS A 532 2.30 -0.97 -35.24
N GLY A 533 1.97 0.18 -34.67
CA GLY A 533 0.95 1.10 -35.19
C GLY A 533 -0.49 0.72 -34.85
N LYS A 534 -0.73 -0.43 -34.20
CA LYS A 534 -2.07 -0.88 -33.80
C LYS A 534 -2.45 -0.47 -32.37
N ILE A 535 -1.45 -0.35 -31.49
CA ILE A 535 -1.66 -0.02 -30.08
C ILE A 535 -1.04 1.35 -29.78
N THR A 536 -1.82 2.22 -29.15
CA THR A 536 -1.31 3.45 -28.50
C THR A 536 -2.04 3.69 -27.17
N GLY A 537 -1.61 4.69 -26.42
CA GLY A 537 -2.25 4.96 -25.12
C GLY A 537 -1.74 6.16 -24.36
N MET A 538 -2.34 6.35 -23.20
CA MET A 538 -1.99 7.40 -22.24
C MET A 538 -1.92 6.85 -20.81
N ALA A 539 -1.53 7.70 -19.87
CA ALA A 539 -1.53 7.41 -18.46
C ALA A 539 -2.36 8.44 -17.70
N VAL A 540 -2.90 8.05 -16.56
CA VAL A 540 -3.55 8.89 -15.58
C VAL A 540 -2.92 8.57 -14.23
N ARG A 541 -2.18 9.50 -13.64
CA ARG A 541 -1.57 9.31 -12.31
C ARG A 541 -2.61 9.58 -11.24
N VAL A 542 -2.67 8.71 -10.23
CA VAL A 542 -3.62 8.83 -9.11
C VAL A 542 -2.88 8.74 -7.75
N PRO A 543 -3.47 9.24 -6.64
CA PRO A 543 -2.83 9.30 -5.33
C PRO A 543 -2.60 7.96 -4.60
N THR A 544 -2.44 6.85 -5.32
CA THR A 544 -2.01 5.57 -4.74
C THR A 544 -0.48 5.50 -4.71
N LEU A 545 0.09 4.89 -3.66
CA LEU A 545 1.54 4.82 -3.46
C LEU A 545 2.22 3.80 -4.36
N ASP A 546 1.50 2.74 -4.71
CA ASP A 546 1.93 1.68 -5.63
C ASP A 546 0.70 0.96 -6.19
N VAL A 547 0.94 0.02 -7.10
CA VAL A 547 -0.04 -0.68 -7.92
C VAL A 547 -0.73 0.23 -8.92
N SER A 548 -0.77 -0.26 -10.14
CA SER A 548 -1.39 0.37 -11.28
C SER A 548 -2.28 -0.63 -11.99
N LEU A 549 -3.19 -0.14 -12.83
CA LEU A 549 -3.99 -0.97 -13.72
C LEU A 549 -3.86 -0.50 -15.15
N ILE A 550 -4.11 -1.44 -16.06
CA ILE A 550 -4.23 -1.26 -17.49
C ILE A 550 -5.71 -1.41 -17.83
N ASP A 551 -6.28 -0.40 -18.46
CA ASP A 551 -7.50 -0.48 -19.26
C ASP A 551 -7.06 -0.59 -20.73
N LEU A 552 -7.30 -1.75 -21.34
CA LEU A 552 -7.10 -1.97 -22.75
C LEU A 552 -8.46 -2.08 -23.44
N THR A 553 -8.76 -1.12 -24.31
CA THR A 553 -9.92 -1.17 -25.20
C THR A 553 -9.45 -1.51 -26.60
N CYS A 554 -9.87 -2.65 -27.15
CA CYS A 554 -9.38 -3.11 -28.44
C CYS A 554 -10.47 -3.74 -29.33
N ARG A 555 -10.20 -3.67 -30.64
CA ARG A 555 -10.97 -4.36 -31.67
C ARG A 555 -10.24 -5.64 -32.09
N LEU A 556 -10.92 -6.77 -32.00
CA LEU A 556 -10.44 -8.10 -32.37
C LEU A 556 -10.75 -8.39 -33.84
N GLN A 557 -9.83 -9.04 -34.55
CA GLN A 557 -10.04 -9.46 -35.93
C GLN A 557 -10.99 -10.66 -36.02
N ARG A 558 -10.78 -11.66 -35.15
CA ARG A 558 -11.66 -12.82 -34.98
C ARG A 558 -12.67 -12.52 -33.89
N SER A 559 -13.95 -12.70 -34.19
CA SER A 559 -15.00 -12.57 -33.19
C SER A 559 -14.84 -13.62 -32.10
N SER A 560 -15.16 -13.26 -30.87
CA SER A 560 -15.11 -14.14 -29.71
C SER A 560 -16.20 -13.80 -28.70
N SER A 561 -16.57 -14.75 -27.87
CA SER A 561 -17.37 -14.47 -26.67
C SER A 561 -16.46 -14.06 -25.52
N TYR A 562 -16.97 -13.27 -24.55
CA TYR A 562 -16.18 -12.91 -23.38
C TYR A 562 -15.69 -14.16 -22.62
N SER A 563 -16.54 -15.18 -22.49
CA SER A 563 -16.19 -16.47 -21.86
C SER A 563 -15.02 -17.19 -22.55
N GLU A 564 -14.99 -17.23 -23.88
CA GLU A 564 -13.87 -17.82 -24.63
C GLU A 564 -12.57 -17.04 -24.39
N LEU A 565 -12.63 -15.71 -24.39
CA LEU A 565 -11.48 -14.86 -24.07
C LEU A 565 -10.96 -15.16 -22.65
N LEU A 566 -11.86 -15.22 -21.66
CA LEU A 566 -11.50 -15.55 -20.28
C LEU A 566 -10.78 -16.90 -20.18
N GLN A 567 -11.28 -17.92 -20.88
CA GLN A 567 -10.68 -19.26 -20.90
C GLN A 567 -9.27 -19.25 -21.49
N VAL A 568 -9.07 -18.53 -22.59
CA VAL A 568 -7.75 -18.40 -23.25
C VAL A 568 -6.75 -17.70 -22.33
N VAL A 569 -7.15 -16.61 -21.67
CA VAL A 569 -6.27 -15.88 -20.74
C VAL A 569 -5.96 -16.72 -19.50
N LYS A 570 -6.96 -17.41 -18.93
CA LYS A 570 -6.79 -18.31 -17.78
C LYS A 570 -5.85 -19.47 -18.10
N ALA A 571 -5.98 -20.07 -19.29
CA ALA A 571 -5.08 -21.13 -19.73
C ALA A 571 -3.63 -20.64 -19.89
N ALA A 572 -3.43 -19.44 -20.45
CA ALA A 572 -2.11 -18.82 -20.58
C ALA A 572 -1.48 -18.45 -19.23
N ALA A 573 -2.29 -18.06 -18.24
CA ALA A 573 -1.84 -17.79 -16.88
C ALA A 573 -1.41 -19.07 -16.13
N ALA A 574 -2.11 -20.19 -16.37
CA ALA A 574 -1.90 -21.44 -15.65
C ALA A 574 -0.66 -22.23 -16.10
N ALA A 575 -0.25 -22.10 -17.36
CA ALA A 575 0.79 -22.95 -17.94
C ALA A 575 1.62 -22.26 -19.04
N GLY A 576 2.71 -22.91 -19.45
CA GLY A 576 3.54 -22.44 -20.55
C GLY A 576 4.41 -21.24 -20.18
N PRO A 577 4.86 -20.43 -21.17
CA PRO A 577 5.87 -19.39 -20.97
C PRO A 577 5.39 -18.21 -20.12
N LEU A 578 4.07 -18.00 -20.00
CA LEU A 578 3.47 -16.92 -19.23
C LEU A 578 3.08 -17.31 -17.80
N ARG A 579 3.26 -18.59 -17.40
CA ARG A 579 3.00 -19.04 -16.04
C ARG A 579 3.86 -18.25 -15.04
N GLY A 580 3.21 -17.61 -14.07
CA GLY A 580 3.85 -16.75 -13.07
C GLY A 580 4.35 -15.40 -13.60
N LEU A 581 3.95 -15.03 -14.82
CA LEU A 581 4.09 -13.68 -15.39
C LEU A 581 2.71 -13.05 -15.61
N LEU A 582 1.78 -13.83 -16.15
CA LEU A 582 0.38 -13.49 -16.29
C LEU A 582 -0.39 -14.20 -15.17
N GLY A 583 -0.93 -13.42 -14.24
CA GLY A 583 -1.94 -13.85 -13.27
C GLY A 583 -3.35 -13.71 -13.83
N TYR A 584 -4.29 -14.37 -13.19
CA TYR A 584 -5.71 -14.34 -13.54
C TYR A 584 -6.52 -14.38 -12.24
N THR A 585 -7.52 -13.52 -12.10
CA THR A 585 -8.41 -13.50 -10.95
C THR A 585 -9.87 -13.28 -11.36
N GLU A 586 -10.77 -13.94 -10.64
CA GLU A 586 -12.22 -13.72 -10.67
C GLU A 586 -12.70 -13.05 -9.36
N GLN A 587 -11.80 -12.82 -8.41
CA GLN A 587 -12.15 -12.16 -7.15
C GLN A 587 -12.34 -10.66 -7.39
N PRO A 588 -13.24 -9.99 -6.64
CA PRO A 588 -13.43 -8.54 -6.72
C PRO A 588 -12.29 -7.79 -6.03
N VAL A 589 -11.09 -7.88 -6.62
CA VAL A 589 -9.86 -7.31 -6.07
C VAL A 589 -9.78 -5.80 -6.28
N VAL A 590 -9.03 -5.13 -5.42
CA VAL A 590 -8.64 -3.72 -5.57
C VAL A 590 -7.12 -3.58 -5.59
N SER A 591 -6.61 -2.36 -5.80
CA SER A 591 -5.17 -2.13 -5.98
C SER A 591 -4.31 -2.64 -4.82
N SER A 592 -4.76 -2.52 -3.57
CA SER A 592 -3.99 -3.00 -2.42
C SER A 592 -3.78 -4.51 -2.38
N ASP A 593 -4.68 -5.28 -3.00
CA ASP A 593 -4.61 -6.75 -3.01
C ASP A 593 -3.53 -7.27 -3.97
N ILE A 594 -3.02 -6.40 -4.83
CA ILE A 594 -1.97 -6.69 -5.82
C ILE A 594 -0.59 -6.34 -5.27
N LEU A 595 -0.50 -5.66 -4.11
CA LEU A 595 0.76 -5.20 -3.54
C LEU A 595 1.73 -6.35 -3.29
N GLY A 596 2.95 -6.19 -3.80
CA GLY A 596 4.02 -7.17 -3.65
C GLY A 596 3.95 -8.37 -4.58
N THR A 597 2.95 -8.43 -5.48
CA THR A 597 2.90 -9.50 -6.49
C THR A 597 4.16 -9.47 -7.36
N GLU A 598 4.70 -10.65 -7.65
CA GLU A 598 5.82 -10.81 -8.58
C GLU A 598 5.31 -11.19 -9.99
N CYS A 599 3.99 -11.38 -10.21
CA CYS A 599 3.40 -11.47 -11.55
C CYS A 599 3.46 -10.13 -12.29
N SER A 600 3.90 -10.13 -13.56
CA SER A 600 3.99 -8.91 -14.39
C SER A 600 2.65 -8.21 -14.57
N THR A 601 1.59 -9.00 -14.64
CA THR A 601 0.23 -8.50 -14.67
C THR A 601 -0.73 -9.54 -14.13
N VAL A 602 -1.85 -9.10 -13.59
CA VAL A 602 -2.94 -9.95 -13.09
C VAL A 602 -4.21 -9.52 -13.80
N PHE A 603 -4.68 -10.36 -14.71
CA PHE A 603 -5.89 -10.10 -15.48
C PHE A 603 -7.13 -10.24 -14.59
N ASP A 604 -7.98 -9.22 -14.61
CA ASP A 604 -9.22 -9.17 -13.83
C ASP A 604 -10.41 -9.57 -14.70
N ALA A 605 -10.89 -10.79 -14.48
CA ALA A 605 -11.92 -11.41 -15.30
C ALA A 605 -13.30 -10.75 -15.16
N ASN A 606 -13.55 -10.07 -14.03
CA ASN A 606 -14.86 -9.51 -13.73
C ASN A 606 -14.92 -7.98 -13.88
N ALA A 607 -13.78 -7.31 -13.97
CA ALA A 607 -13.72 -5.86 -14.22
C ALA A 607 -13.76 -5.46 -15.72
N GLY A 608 -13.52 -6.41 -16.64
CA GLY A 608 -13.64 -6.15 -18.08
C GLY A 608 -15.09 -6.15 -18.58
N ILE A 609 -15.30 -5.63 -19.79
CA ILE A 609 -16.62 -5.59 -20.42
C ILE A 609 -16.50 -5.71 -21.93
N MET A 610 -17.38 -6.52 -22.54
CA MET A 610 -17.44 -6.71 -23.99
C MET A 610 -18.68 -6.00 -24.55
N LEU A 611 -18.49 -5.08 -25.49
CA LEU A 611 -19.59 -4.38 -26.14
C LEU A 611 -20.26 -5.25 -27.20
N ASN A 612 -19.43 -5.96 -27.99
CA ASN A 612 -19.85 -6.90 -29.02
C ASN A 612 -18.72 -7.93 -29.26
N PRO A 613 -18.94 -8.99 -30.05
CA PRO A 613 -17.95 -10.06 -30.22
C PRO A 613 -16.57 -9.64 -30.75
N ASN A 614 -16.43 -8.42 -31.29
CA ASN A 614 -15.16 -7.91 -31.81
C ASN A 614 -14.64 -6.69 -31.03
N PHE A 615 -15.36 -6.16 -30.03
CA PHE A 615 -14.95 -4.94 -29.33
C PHE A 615 -15.06 -5.11 -27.81
N VAL A 616 -13.90 -5.05 -27.15
CA VAL A 616 -13.76 -5.42 -25.74
C VAL A 616 -12.89 -4.43 -24.98
N LYS A 617 -13.25 -4.21 -23.72
CA LYS A 617 -12.44 -3.55 -22.70
C LYS A 617 -11.97 -4.60 -21.70
N LEU A 618 -10.66 -4.61 -21.44
CA LEU A 618 -9.99 -5.58 -20.58
C LEU A 618 -9.22 -4.84 -19.49
N ILE A 619 -9.32 -5.33 -18.26
CA ILE A 619 -8.63 -4.76 -17.09
C ILE A 619 -7.55 -5.73 -16.63
N SER A 620 -6.36 -5.19 -16.37
CA SER A 620 -5.24 -5.98 -15.85
C SER A 620 -4.42 -5.15 -14.87
N TRP A 621 -4.28 -5.66 -13.65
CA TRP A 621 -3.51 -5.02 -12.60
C TRP A 621 -2.03 -5.32 -12.73
N TYR A 622 -1.18 -4.50 -12.12
CA TYR A 622 0.24 -4.79 -11.92
C TYR A 622 0.81 -3.94 -10.79
N ASP A 623 1.59 -4.56 -9.90
CA ASP A 623 2.44 -3.80 -8.99
C ASP A 623 3.58 -3.18 -9.80
N ASN A 624 3.54 -1.87 -10.00
CA ASN A 624 4.48 -1.19 -10.89
C ASN A 624 5.92 -1.16 -10.36
N GLU A 625 6.18 -1.61 -9.13
CA GLU A 625 7.52 -1.69 -8.56
C GLU A 625 7.98 -3.13 -8.33
N ALA A 626 7.24 -3.95 -7.57
CA ALA A 626 7.61 -5.32 -7.24
C ALA A 626 7.63 -6.23 -8.48
N SER A 627 6.56 -6.22 -9.28
CA SER A 627 6.50 -7.04 -10.49
C SER A 627 7.59 -6.65 -11.49
N TYR A 628 7.82 -5.34 -11.64
CA TYR A 628 8.84 -4.83 -12.56
C TYR A 628 10.26 -5.16 -12.08
N ALA A 629 10.52 -5.06 -10.77
CA ALA A 629 11.78 -5.49 -10.17
C ALA A 629 11.99 -7.02 -10.34
N ALA A 630 10.95 -7.82 -10.22
CA ALA A 630 11.01 -9.26 -10.50
C ALA A 630 11.38 -9.51 -11.97
N ARG A 631 10.84 -8.74 -12.92
CA ARG A 631 11.21 -8.85 -14.34
C ARG A 631 12.65 -8.47 -14.64
N LEU A 632 13.21 -7.48 -13.93
CA LEU A 632 14.65 -7.17 -14.04
C LEU A 632 15.51 -8.34 -13.58
N VAL A 633 15.16 -8.96 -12.45
CA VAL A 633 15.87 -10.12 -11.91
C VAL A 633 15.74 -11.32 -12.85
N ASP A 634 14.54 -11.59 -13.37
CA ASP A 634 14.29 -12.66 -14.34
C ASP A 634 15.06 -12.43 -15.66
N LEU A 635 15.11 -11.20 -16.17
CA LEU A 635 15.84 -10.88 -17.38
C LEU A 635 17.35 -11.11 -17.19
N ILE A 636 17.92 -10.68 -16.07
CA ILE A 636 19.31 -10.96 -15.72
C ILE A 636 19.57 -12.47 -15.65
N ALA A 637 18.64 -13.24 -15.10
CA ALA A 637 18.75 -14.70 -15.06
C ALA A 637 18.72 -15.34 -16.45
N ILE A 638 17.81 -14.91 -17.33
CA ILE A 638 17.73 -15.37 -18.72
C ILE A 638 19.04 -15.07 -19.46
N MET A 639 19.59 -13.86 -19.28
CA MET A 639 20.84 -13.46 -19.88
C MET A 639 21.99 -14.34 -19.38
N ALA A 640 22.12 -14.50 -18.06
CA ALA A 640 23.15 -15.36 -17.47
C ALA A 640 23.09 -16.81 -17.96
N ALA A 641 21.88 -17.37 -18.15
CA ALA A 641 21.72 -18.71 -18.68
C ALA A 641 22.16 -18.80 -20.15
N LYS A 642 21.76 -17.83 -20.98
CA LYS A 642 22.14 -17.78 -22.40
C LYS A 642 23.63 -17.46 -22.63
N ASP A 643 24.26 -16.79 -21.68
CA ASP A 643 25.71 -16.55 -21.65
C ASP A 643 26.50 -17.78 -21.17
N GLY A 644 25.82 -18.87 -20.76
CA GLY A 644 26.44 -20.08 -20.26
C GLY A 644 27.03 -19.96 -18.84
N LEU A 645 26.63 -18.94 -18.06
CA LEU A 645 27.07 -18.78 -16.67
C LEU A 645 26.29 -19.70 -15.71
N VAL A 646 25.07 -20.04 -16.08
CA VAL A 646 24.18 -20.95 -15.35
C VAL A 646 23.40 -21.85 -16.30
N GLU A 647 22.86 -22.94 -15.79
CA GLU A 647 21.94 -23.78 -16.55
C GLU A 647 20.62 -23.04 -16.86
N PRO A 648 19.96 -23.32 -17.99
CA PRO A 648 18.64 -22.78 -18.29
C PRO A 648 17.64 -22.99 -17.14
N GLY A 649 16.90 -21.93 -16.79
CA GLY A 649 15.92 -21.96 -15.70
C GLY A 649 16.47 -21.64 -14.31
N VAL A 650 17.79 -21.68 -14.11
CA VAL A 650 18.41 -21.12 -12.90
C VAL A 650 18.14 -19.62 -12.87
N GLY A 651 17.79 -19.06 -11.71
CA GLY A 651 17.43 -17.65 -11.64
C GLY A 651 15.97 -17.36 -12.03
N LEU A 652 15.14 -18.36 -12.37
CA LEU A 652 13.71 -18.18 -12.60
C LEU A 652 12.90 -18.90 -11.50
N ASN A 653 12.31 -18.14 -10.57
CA ASN A 653 11.50 -18.68 -9.48
C ASN A 653 10.11 -18.01 -9.49
N ARG A 654 9.36 -18.25 -10.57
CA ARG A 654 8.07 -17.59 -10.83
C ARG A 654 6.95 -18.38 -10.16
N LYS A 655 6.28 -17.75 -9.22
CA LYS A 655 5.05 -18.25 -8.62
C LYS A 655 3.84 -17.78 -9.43
N THR A 656 2.80 -18.58 -9.51
CA THR A 656 1.51 -18.09 -10.01
C THR A 656 0.90 -17.10 -9.02
N PHE A 657 -0.04 -16.27 -9.47
CA PHE A 657 -0.72 -15.32 -8.58
C PHE A 657 -1.36 -16.01 -7.37
N ASP A 658 -1.98 -17.19 -7.54
CA ASP A 658 -2.55 -17.96 -6.43
C ASP A 658 -1.51 -18.61 -5.49
N GLU A 659 -0.24 -18.71 -5.91
CA GLU A 659 0.88 -19.27 -5.10
C GLU A 659 1.62 -18.20 -4.28
N GLU A 660 1.42 -16.92 -4.61
CA GLU A 660 1.97 -15.75 -3.91
C GLU A 660 1.16 -15.44 -2.65
#